data_AF-A0A818IZB3-F1
#
_entry.id   AF-A0A818IZB3-F1
#
_cell.length_a   1.000
_cell.length_b   1.000
_cell.length_c   1.000
_cell.angle_alpha   90.00
_cell.angle_beta   90.00
_cell.angle_gamma   90.00
#
_symmetry.space_group_name_H-M   'P 1'
#
loop_
_entity.id
_entity.type
_entity.pdbx_description
1 polymer ?
#
loop_
_entity_poly.entity_id
_entity_poly.type
_entity_poly.pdbx_seq_one_letter_code
_entity_poly.pdbx_strand_id
1 'polypeptide(L)'
;MAGSAQENLVQFERVNNVQEITAADEIYAYDAPFQQSILQTRPWLQNPNYFKRCKISALALLKLVMHARSGGTLEVMGMLLGKIDGENMIVMDSFALPVEGTETRVNAQQEAYEYMSSYTLWAKEVNRPENVIGWYHSHPGYGCWLSGIDVDTQMQNQQYQDPFVAIVVDPTRTISAGKVNIGAFRTYPKGHKAESEAIEYQPIPLNKIEDFGVHCKQYYPLEVSFFKSSLDKRLLEHLWNRYWVSTLSTSTLLTNADYITGQINDVADKLEQAESHLGRTSFLPLPEQDRKQDDKLAKAAKDCTKTAVEAVNSLMSQLIKERLFNQIFFWTTMSSSSYTLLTNSPDKLDSSISIRDPPSPSAMNNSNDTLKKKYVQIAFAVTLYWFVSITMVFLNKYLLSSNNVKLDAPLFITWYQCVVTVGLCAILGNLNKRLSIVSKFPTFKIDLKIARDVLPLSIMFVAMITFNNLTLKYLTVSFYMVGRSLTTVANVGFTYLMLGEKTSYKALGCCGLIIAGFFLGIDQENALGTLSMFGAFCGVASSAFVALNAIYTTRCLPCVDNNVWRLCLYNNFNACILFVPLMILFGELSPVLNYSKLFNLPFWFAMTMAGVLGFSMGYVSGYQIQLTSPLTHNVSGTAKSYVQTLLAVIIYTETKTSLWWLSNVFVLGGSGLFAHVRAKEMKRNHNTDNNSTTSLPK
;
A
#
# COMPACT_ATOMS: atom_id res chain seq x y z
N MET A 1 -20.32 -15.02 -51.65
CA MET A 1 -20.59 -13.69 -52.25
C MET A 1 -21.37 -12.76 -51.29
N ALA A 2 -21.19 -12.83 -49.97
CA ALA A 2 -21.88 -11.95 -49.00
C ALA A 2 -20.97 -10.87 -48.40
N GLY A 3 -19.66 -10.90 -48.66
CA GLY A 3 -18.69 -9.92 -48.12
C GLY A 3 -18.68 -8.56 -48.84
N SER A 4 -19.15 -8.47 -50.09
CA SER A 4 -19.03 -7.24 -50.88
C SER A 4 -20.08 -6.18 -50.56
N ALA A 5 -21.27 -6.56 -50.08
CA ALA A 5 -22.34 -5.61 -49.82
C ALA A 5 -22.02 -4.69 -48.64
N GLN A 6 -21.46 -5.24 -47.56
CA GLN A 6 -21.08 -4.46 -46.37
C GLN A 6 -19.88 -3.54 -46.64
N GLU A 7 -18.88 -4.04 -47.37
CA GLU A 7 -17.70 -3.25 -47.75
C GLU A 7 -18.07 -2.10 -48.70
N ASN A 8 -18.98 -2.36 -49.65
CA ASN A 8 -19.49 -1.33 -50.55
C ASN A 8 -20.35 -0.29 -49.81
N LEU A 9 -21.11 -0.70 -48.78
CA LEU A 9 -21.88 0.22 -47.94
C LEU A 9 -20.95 1.15 -47.13
N VAL A 10 -19.93 0.60 -46.47
CA VAL A 10 -18.94 1.38 -45.71
C VAL A 10 -18.16 2.33 -46.61
N GLN A 11 -17.78 1.89 -47.81
CA GLN A 11 -17.10 2.76 -48.78
C GLN A 11 -18.03 3.87 -49.28
N PHE A 12 -19.32 3.57 -49.52
CA PHE A 12 -20.33 4.55 -49.90
C PHE A 12 -20.55 5.59 -48.80
N GLU A 13 -20.72 5.17 -47.55
CA GLU A 13 -20.89 6.06 -46.40
C GLU A 13 -19.69 6.99 -46.22
N ARG A 14 -18.47 6.46 -46.38
CA ARG A 14 -17.22 7.21 -46.26
C ARG A 14 -17.04 8.25 -47.37
N VAL A 15 -17.35 7.89 -48.63
CA VAL A 15 -17.20 8.81 -49.78
C VAL A 15 -18.24 9.93 -49.73
N ASN A 16 -19.43 9.65 -49.19
CA ASN A 16 -20.54 10.60 -49.18
C ASN A 16 -20.71 11.35 -47.84
N ASN A 17 -19.75 11.23 -46.91
CA ASN A 17 -19.85 11.83 -45.57
C ASN A 17 -21.19 11.53 -44.88
N VAL A 18 -21.72 10.32 -45.07
CA VAL A 18 -22.98 9.90 -44.45
C VAL A 18 -22.73 9.81 -42.95
N GLN A 19 -23.29 10.76 -42.19
CA GLN A 19 -23.26 10.73 -40.73
C GLN A 19 -24.46 9.93 -40.24
N GLU A 20 -24.21 8.76 -39.66
CA GLU A 20 -25.22 8.10 -38.82
C GLU A 20 -25.43 8.98 -37.58
N ILE A 21 -26.51 9.78 -37.58
CA ILE A 21 -26.95 10.49 -36.38
C ILE A 21 -27.55 9.44 -35.45
N THR A 22 -26.71 8.83 -34.63
CA THR A 22 -27.21 7.96 -33.57
C THR A 22 -27.82 8.85 -32.50
N ALA A 23 -29.14 8.76 -32.26
CA ALA A 23 -29.83 9.52 -31.21
C ALA A 23 -29.19 9.39 -29.81
N ALA A 24 -28.32 8.37 -29.62
CA ALA A 24 -27.52 8.17 -28.41
C ALA A 24 -26.43 9.25 -28.18
N ASP A 25 -25.89 9.85 -29.24
CA ASP A 25 -24.79 10.82 -29.13
C ASP A 25 -25.27 12.28 -29.12
N GLU A 26 -26.54 12.52 -29.49
CA GLU A 26 -27.16 13.85 -29.46
C GLU A 26 -27.17 14.49 -28.06
N ILE A 27 -27.29 13.66 -27.01
CA ILE A 27 -27.21 14.10 -25.62
C ILE A 27 -25.87 14.78 -25.28
N TYR A 28 -24.80 14.56 -26.06
CA TYR A 28 -23.51 15.20 -25.86
C TYR A 28 -23.40 16.59 -26.52
N ALA A 29 -24.30 16.95 -27.46
CA ALA A 29 -24.26 18.25 -28.12
C ALA A 29 -24.61 19.40 -27.16
N TYR A 30 -23.78 20.44 -27.09
CA TYR A 30 -24.00 21.57 -26.20
C TYR A 30 -24.55 22.79 -26.95
N ASP A 31 -25.78 23.17 -26.65
CA ASP A 31 -26.44 24.37 -27.18
C ASP A 31 -26.37 25.51 -26.14
N ALA A 32 -25.41 26.42 -26.33
CA ALA A 32 -25.19 27.54 -25.41
C ALA A 32 -26.37 28.54 -25.36
N PRO A 33 -26.95 29.00 -26.49
CA PRO A 33 -28.18 29.82 -26.48
C PRO A 33 -29.33 29.18 -25.71
N PHE A 34 -29.57 27.88 -25.92
CA PHE A 34 -30.65 27.18 -25.22
C PHE A 34 -30.41 27.15 -23.70
N GLN A 35 -29.19 26.81 -23.25
CA GLN A 35 -28.85 26.83 -21.83
C GLN A 35 -29.02 28.22 -21.20
N GLN A 36 -28.61 29.29 -21.91
CA GLN A 36 -28.78 30.66 -21.42
C GLN A 36 -30.25 31.04 -21.27
N SER A 37 -31.10 30.67 -22.22
CA SER A 37 -32.54 30.96 -22.15
C SER A 37 -33.23 30.24 -20.98
N ILE A 38 -32.86 28.99 -20.70
CA ILE A 38 -33.35 28.24 -19.53
C ILE A 38 -32.90 28.89 -18.23
N LEU A 39 -31.62 29.28 -18.13
CA LEU A 39 -31.08 29.95 -16.94
C LEU A 39 -31.70 31.33 -16.69
N GLN A 40 -32.19 32.01 -17.73
CA GLN A 40 -32.94 33.26 -17.60
C GLN A 40 -34.39 33.05 -17.17
N THR A 41 -35.06 32.03 -17.72
CA THR A 41 -36.48 31.74 -17.42
C THR A 41 -36.70 31.06 -16.07
N ARG A 42 -35.71 30.29 -15.57
CA ARG A 42 -35.70 29.61 -14.26
C ARG A 42 -37.03 28.92 -13.91
N PRO A 43 -37.52 27.98 -14.75
CA PRO A 43 -38.84 27.35 -14.57
C PRO A 43 -38.99 26.58 -13.25
N TRP A 44 -37.88 26.09 -12.68
CA TRP A 44 -37.87 25.39 -11.39
C TRP A 44 -38.22 26.26 -10.18
N LEU A 45 -38.22 27.60 -10.31
CA LEU A 45 -38.69 28.48 -9.23
C LEU A 45 -40.21 28.44 -9.05
N GLN A 46 -40.96 28.05 -10.11
CA GLN A 46 -42.42 27.96 -10.06
C GLN A 46 -42.90 26.63 -9.46
N ASN A 47 -42.12 25.56 -9.64
CA ASN A 47 -42.42 24.22 -9.15
C ASN A 47 -41.20 23.61 -8.43
N PRO A 48 -41.25 23.42 -7.10
CA PRO A 48 -40.18 22.77 -6.34
C PRO A 48 -39.79 21.37 -6.83
N ASN A 49 -40.74 20.65 -7.45
CA ASN A 49 -40.58 19.31 -8.02
C ASN A 49 -40.41 19.35 -9.56
N TYR A 50 -39.93 20.45 -10.12
CA TYR A 50 -39.69 20.58 -11.56
C TYR A 50 -38.70 19.53 -12.08
N PHE A 51 -37.59 19.30 -11.37
CA PHE A 51 -36.62 18.29 -11.74
C PHE A 51 -37.04 16.93 -11.19
N LYS A 52 -37.20 15.95 -12.08
CA LYS A 52 -37.60 14.59 -11.71
C LYS A 52 -36.51 13.55 -11.96
N ARG A 53 -35.61 13.84 -12.90
CA ARG A 53 -34.62 12.87 -13.39
C ARG A 53 -33.20 13.45 -13.36
N CYS A 54 -32.25 12.61 -13.01
CA CYS A 54 -30.81 12.89 -13.11
C CYS A 54 -30.17 11.88 -14.06
N LYS A 55 -29.68 12.36 -15.21
CA LYS A 55 -28.98 11.54 -16.21
C LYS A 55 -27.47 11.69 -15.99
N ILE A 56 -26.76 10.61 -15.73
CA ILE A 56 -25.32 10.64 -15.44
C ILE A 56 -24.57 9.89 -16.55
N SER A 57 -23.55 10.53 -17.13
CA SER A 57 -22.69 9.88 -18.13
C SER A 57 -21.92 8.71 -17.51
N ALA A 58 -21.68 7.65 -18.27
CA ALA A 58 -20.89 6.51 -17.80
C ALA A 58 -19.47 6.92 -17.37
N LEU A 59 -18.90 7.94 -18.02
CA LEU A 59 -17.61 8.52 -17.64
C LEU A 59 -17.67 9.20 -16.27
N ALA A 60 -18.68 10.04 -16.03
CA ALA A 60 -18.87 10.70 -14.75
C ALA A 60 -19.10 9.66 -13.64
N LEU A 61 -19.96 8.66 -13.89
CA LEU A 61 -20.21 7.57 -12.94
C LEU A 61 -18.92 6.86 -12.53
N LEU A 62 -18.06 6.50 -13.50
CA LEU A 62 -16.78 5.84 -13.21
C LEU A 62 -15.88 6.74 -12.36
N LYS A 63 -15.74 8.03 -12.69
CA LYS A 63 -14.95 8.97 -11.90
C LYS A 63 -15.47 9.11 -10.47
N LEU A 64 -16.79 9.25 -10.30
CA LEU A 64 -17.46 9.35 -9.01
C LEU A 64 -17.18 8.14 -8.13
N VAL A 65 -17.41 6.93 -8.66
CA VAL A 65 -17.21 5.68 -7.92
C VAL A 65 -15.74 5.44 -7.61
N MET A 66 -14.84 5.72 -8.56
CA MET A 66 -13.40 5.57 -8.35
C MET A 66 -12.88 6.54 -7.28
N HIS A 67 -13.32 7.79 -7.31
CA HIS A 67 -12.95 8.78 -6.29
C HIS A 67 -13.52 8.40 -4.91
N ALA A 68 -14.81 8.06 -4.83
CA ALA A 68 -15.44 7.60 -3.59
C ALA A 68 -14.71 6.37 -3.00
N ARG A 69 -14.31 5.41 -3.85
CA ARG A 69 -13.52 4.25 -3.41
C ARG A 69 -12.14 4.64 -2.91
N SER A 70 -11.48 5.62 -3.52
CA SER A 70 -10.16 6.08 -3.09
C SER A 70 -10.17 6.74 -1.70
N GLY A 71 -11.31 7.29 -1.28
CA GLY A 71 -11.53 7.83 0.08
C GLY A 71 -11.57 6.76 1.17
N GLY A 72 -11.80 5.48 0.82
CA GLY A 72 -11.88 4.39 1.80
C GLY A 72 -13.04 4.58 2.77
N THR A 73 -12.73 4.80 4.04
CA THR A 73 -13.72 5.06 5.11
C THR A 73 -13.98 6.56 5.33
N LEU A 74 -13.22 7.43 4.66
CA LEU A 74 -13.38 8.89 4.76
C LEU A 74 -14.31 9.38 3.66
N GLU A 75 -15.03 10.45 3.97
CA GLU A 75 -15.90 11.11 3.02
C GLU A 75 -15.06 11.98 2.09
N VAL A 76 -15.28 11.84 0.80
CA VAL A 76 -14.68 12.70 -0.22
C VAL A 76 -15.79 13.41 -0.98
N MET A 77 -15.48 14.57 -1.53
CA MET A 77 -16.44 15.34 -2.31
C MET A 77 -15.84 15.91 -3.60
N GLY A 78 -16.71 16.30 -4.52
CA GLY A 78 -16.31 16.95 -5.75
C GLY A 78 -17.46 17.66 -6.43
N MET A 79 -17.19 18.16 -7.64
CA MET A 79 -18.15 18.95 -8.42
C MET A 79 -18.58 18.21 -9.68
N LEU A 80 -19.79 18.54 -10.14
CA LEU A 80 -20.43 17.98 -11.31
C LEU A 80 -20.55 19.04 -12.40
N LEU A 81 -20.10 18.70 -13.61
CA LEU A 81 -20.23 19.52 -14.80
C LEU A 81 -21.35 18.97 -15.68
N GLY A 82 -22.22 19.84 -16.17
CA GLY A 82 -23.36 19.40 -16.95
C GLY A 82 -24.25 20.51 -17.50
N LYS A 83 -25.47 20.11 -17.84
CA LYS A 83 -26.48 20.96 -18.49
C LYS A 83 -27.90 20.51 -18.14
N ILE A 84 -28.87 21.34 -18.49
CA ILE A 84 -30.29 21.07 -18.25
C ILE A 84 -30.98 20.75 -19.57
N ASP A 85 -31.90 19.79 -19.52
CA ASP A 85 -32.79 19.48 -20.63
C ASP A 85 -34.21 19.20 -20.09
N GLY A 86 -35.07 20.22 -20.14
CA GLY A 86 -36.42 20.16 -19.57
C GLY A 86 -36.40 19.85 -18.07
N GLU A 87 -37.09 18.78 -17.66
CA GLU A 87 -37.15 18.27 -16.28
C GLU A 87 -35.93 17.40 -15.89
N ASN A 88 -34.93 17.27 -16.78
CA ASN A 88 -33.75 16.42 -16.58
C ASN A 88 -32.52 17.26 -16.24
N MET A 89 -31.81 16.87 -15.19
CA MET A 89 -30.45 17.35 -14.92
C MET A 89 -29.46 16.36 -15.53
N ILE A 90 -28.61 16.82 -16.46
CA ILE A 90 -27.66 15.98 -17.19
C ILE A 90 -26.25 16.25 -16.67
N VAL A 91 -25.63 15.24 -16.06
CA VAL A 91 -24.23 15.25 -15.61
C VAL A 91 -23.36 14.67 -16.72
N MET A 92 -22.52 15.53 -17.30
CA MET A 92 -21.61 15.19 -18.40
C MET A 92 -20.26 14.70 -17.87
N ASP A 93 -19.71 15.39 -16.87
CA ASP A 93 -18.44 15.03 -16.25
C ASP A 93 -18.40 15.40 -14.76
N SER A 94 -17.36 14.96 -14.06
CA SER A 94 -17.09 15.30 -12.67
C SER A 94 -15.59 15.49 -12.41
N PHE A 95 -15.27 16.23 -11.36
CA PHE A 95 -13.90 16.38 -10.87
C PHE A 95 -13.86 16.36 -9.34
N ALA A 96 -12.80 15.77 -8.79
CA ALA A 96 -12.55 15.71 -7.36
C ALA A 96 -12.10 17.08 -6.85
N LEU A 97 -12.53 17.44 -5.64
CA LEU A 97 -11.96 18.57 -4.92
C LEU A 97 -10.88 18.05 -3.95
N PRO A 98 -9.80 18.81 -3.72
CA PRO A 98 -8.74 18.42 -2.78
C PRO A 98 -9.19 18.66 -1.32
N VAL A 99 -10.37 18.15 -0.96
CA VAL A 99 -10.94 18.25 0.38
C VAL A 99 -11.34 16.86 0.86
N GLU A 100 -10.87 16.52 2.05
CA GLU A 100 -11.35 15.37 2.79
C GLU A 100 -12.49 15.86 3.69
N GLY A 101 -13.69 15.34 3.47
CA GLY A 101 -14.87 15.62 4.27
C GLY A 101 -14.78 14.91 5.62
N THR A 102 -15.20 15.61 6.67
CA THR A 102 -15.62 14.98 7.91
C THR A 102 -17.06 15.42 8.16
N GLU A 103 -17.92 14.52 8.61
CA GLU A 103 -19.33 14.74 8.97
C GLU A 103 -19.59 15.92 9.94
N THR A 104 -18.56 16.62 10.42
CA THR A 104 -18.66 17.72 11.39
C THR A 104 -18.23 19.08 10.83
N ARG A 105 -17.67 19.14 9.62
CA ARG A 105 -17.24 20.41 9.00
C ARG A 105 -17.52 20.41 7.50
N VAL A 106 -18.63 21.02 7.12
CA VAL A 106 -18.86 21.42 5.73
C VAL A 106 -18.47 22.88 5.58
N ASN A 107 -17.19 23.10 5.36
CA ASN A 107 -16.77 24.28 4.67
C ASN A 107 -15.62 23.86 3.77
N ALA A 108 -15.88 23.82 2.47
CA ALA A 108 -14.83 23.67 1.48
C ALA A 108 -13.79 24.76 1.81
N GLN A 109 -12.60 24.35 2.24
CA GLN A 109 -11.55 25.29 2.62
C GLN A 109 -11.31 26.28 1.46
N GLN A 110 -10.81 27.48 1.73
CA GLN A 110 -10.61 28.53 0.71
C GLN A 110 -9.92 28.01 -0.57
N GLU A 111 -9.02 27.04 -0.41
CA GLU A 111 -8.31 26.30 -1.45
C GLU A 111 -9.23 25.56 -2.45
N ALA A 112 -10.36 25.03 -2.00
CA ALA A 112 -11.33 24.34 -2.86
C ALA A 112 -12.06 25.30 -3.79
N TYR A 113 -12.45 26.49 -3.30
CA TYR A 113 -13.07 27.52 -4.15
C TYR A 113 -12.11 28.04 -5.22
N GLU A 114 -10.84 28.23 -4.88
CA GLU A 114 -9.79 28.60 -5.84
C GLU A 114 -9.60 27.52 -6.91
N TYR A 115 -9.57 26.25 -6.49
CA TYR A 115 -9.48 25.11 -7.40
C TYR A 115 -10.70 25.03 -8.34
N MET A 116 -11.92 25.20 -7.80
CA MET A 116 -13.16 25.19 -8.59
C MET A 116 -13.16 26.25 -9.69
N SER A 117 -12.76 27.48 -9.34
CA SER A 117 -12.67 28.59 -10.30
C SER A 117 -11.64 28.27 -11.38
N SER A 118 -10.44 27.82 -10.98
CA SER A 118 -9.36 27.49 -11.91
C SER A 118 -9.74 26.32 -12.84
N TYR A 119 -10.34 25.26 -12.31
CA TYR A 119 -10.75 24.10 -13.08
C TYR A 119 -11.81 24.46 -14.13
N THR A 120 -12.78 25.30 -13.78
CA THR A 120 -13.83 25.73 -14.72
C THR A 120 -13.25 26.56 -15.87
N LEU A 121 -12.19 27.34 -15.62
CA LEU A 121 -11.47 28.08 -16.67
C LEU A 121 -10.70 27.12 -17.59
N TRP A 122 -9.94 26.17 -17.02
CA TRP A 122 -9.20 25.17 -17.81
C TRP A 122 -10.12 24.28 -18.63
N ALA A 123 -11.28 23.89 -18.09
CA ALA A 123 -12.29 23.14 -18.82
C ALA A 123 -12.73 23.88 -20.10
N LYS A 124 -12.93 25.20 -20.01
CA LYS A 124 -13.29 26.04 -21.16
C LYS A 124 -12.16 26.13 -22.18
N GLU A 125 -10.90 26.19 -21.75
CA GLU A 125 -9.73 26.21 -22.65
C GLU A 125 -9.62 24.94 -23.51
N VAL A 126 -10.07 23.79 -22.98
CA VAL A 126 -10.09 22.50 -23.71
C VAL A 126 -11.43 22.20 -24.40
N ASN A 127 -12.23 23.23 -24.68
CA ASN A 127 -13.55 23.13 -25.32
C ASN A 127 -14.55 22.22 -24.57
N ARG A 128 -14.58 22.30 -23.23
CA ARG A 128 -15.66 21.75 -22.41
C ARG A 128 -16.55 22.91 -21.91
N PRO A 129 -17.64 23.23 -22.62
CA PRO A 129 -18.46 24.41 -22.34
C PRO A 129 -19.42 24.23 -21.16
N GLU A 130 -19.58 23.02 -20.63
CA GLU A 130 -20.48 22.72 -19.53
C GLU A 130 -20.07 23.44 -18.24
N ASN A 131 -21.06 24.04 -17.57
CA ASN A 131 -20.85 24.69 -16.27
C ASN A 131 -21.15 23.70 -15.13
N VAL A 132 -20.81 24.11 -13.91
CA VAL A 132 -21.16 23.37 -12.69
C VAL A 132 -22.68 23.30 -12.54
N ILE A 133 -23.20 22.09 -12.36
CA ILE A 133 -24.63 21.80 -12.19
C ILE A 133 -24.96 21.12 -10.84
N GLY A 134 -23.92 20.83 -10.04
CA GLY A 134 -24.09 20.16 -8.78
C GLY A 134 -22.78 19.77 -8.13
N TRP A 135 -22.92 19.03 -7.04
CA TRP A 135 -21.82 18.47 -6.27
C TRP A 135 -22.10 17.01 -5.95
N TYR A 136 -21.05 16.28 -5.62
CA TYR A 136 -21.18 14.93 -5.11
C TYR A 136 -20.33 14.73 -3.87
N HIS A 137 -20.73 13.77 -3.05
CA HIS A 137 -19.91 13.27 -1.96
C HIS A 137 -20.16 11.78 -1.72
N SER A 138 -19.33 11.16 -0.90
CA SER A 138 -19.42 9.75 -0.57
C SER A 138 -19.91 9.52 0.85
N HIS A 139 -20.79 8.53 1.06
CA HIS A 139 -21.20 8.02 2.37
C HIS A 139 -20.76 6.55 2.52
N PRO A 140 -19.56 6.27 3.07
CA PRO A 140 -19.04 4.90 3.12
C PRO A 140 -19.79 4.02 4.14
N GLY A 141 -20.64 3.11 3.65
CA GLY A 141 -21.24 2.04 4.44
C GLY A 141 -22.59 2.33 5.10
N TYR A 142 -23.10 3.56 5.03
CA TYR A 142 -24.35 3.94 5.70
C TYR A 142 -25.45 4.45 4.74
N GLY A 143 -25.28 4.23 3.43
CA GLY A 143 -26.32 4.45 2.41
C GLY A 143 -26.33 5.86 1.83
N CYS A 144 -27.17 6.05 0.80
CA CYS A 144 -27.25 7.30 0.05
C CYS A 144 -28.46 8.11 0.52
N TRP A 145 -28.20 9.18 1.28
CA TRP A 145 -29.18 10.13 1.83
C TRP A 145 -28.45 11.43 2.19
N LEU A 146 -29.18 12.51 2.49
CA LEU A 146 -28.58 13.78 2.92
C LEU A 146 -28.69 13.95 4.43
N SER A 147 -27.56 14.17 5.11
CA SER A 147 -27.50 14.57 6.53
C SER A 147 -28.00 15.99 6.74
N GLY A 148 -28.18 16.42 7.99
CA GLY A 148 -28.57 17.81 8.30
C GLY A 148 -27.62 18.83 7.68
N ILE A 149 -26.31 18.55 7.67
CA ILE A 149 -25.31 19.45 7.10
C ILE A 149 -25.34 19.42 5.57
N ASP A 150 -25.59 18.26 4.96
CA ASP A 150 -25.74 18.16 3.50
C ASP A 150 -26.97 18.91 3.02
N VAL A 151 -28.07 18.85 3.78
CA VAL A 151 -29.28 19.62 3.50
C VAL A 151 -28.98 21.12 3.55
N ASP A 152 -28.33 21.60 4.60
CA ASP A 152 -27.97 23.02 4.72
C ASP A 152 -27.05 23.48 3.56
N THR A 153 -26.06 22.65 3.22
CA THR A 153 -25.11 22.91 2.12
C THR A 153 -25.82 22.94 0.78
N GLN A 154 -26.69 21.97 0.52
CA GLN A 154 -27.47 21.88 -0.70
C GLN A 154 -28.47 23.03 -0.81
N MET A 155 -29.09 23.45 0.30
CA MET A 155 -29.96 24.63 0.34
C MET A 155 -29.19 25.91 0.02
N GLN A 156 -27.98 26.09 0.56
CA GLN A 156 -27.13 27.24 0.22
C GLN A 156 -26.74 27.23 -1.26
N ASN A 157 -26.32 26.08 -1.79
CA ASN A 157 -25.96 25.96 -3.20
C ASN A 157 -27.17 26.20 -4.12
N GLN A 158 -28.35 25.67 -3.80
CA GLN A 158 -29.58 25.98 -4.52
C GLN A 158 -30.01 27.44 -4.39
N GLN A 159 -29.62 28.16 -3.33
CA GLN A 159 -29.93 29.58 -3.19
C GLN A 159 -29.06 30.46 -4.08
N TYR A 160 -27.76 30.16 -4.20
CA TYR A 160 -26.80 31.02 -4.90
C TYR A 160 -26.39 30.54 -6.30
N GLN A 161 -26.51 29.24 -6.58
CA GLN A 161 -26.03 28.59 -7.80
C GLN A 161 -27.09 27.68 -8.46
N ASP A 162 -28.39 27.94 -8.23
CA ASP A 162 -29.46 27.15 -8.87
C ASP A 162 -29.39 27.30 -10.40
N PRO A 163 -29.40 26.20 -11.15
CA PRO A 163 -29.84 24.84 -10.79
C PRO A 163 -28.72 23.95 -10.23
N PHE A 164 -28.94 23.38 -9.03
CA PHE A 164 -27.92 22.56 -8.34
C PHE A 164 -28.43 21.21 -7.82
N VAL A 165 -27.71 20.11 -8.04
CA VAL A 165 -28.04 18.75 -7.53
C VAL A 165 -26.97 18.21 -6.57
N ALA A 166 -27.38 17.46 -5.55
CA ALA A 166 -26.49 16.70 -4.68
C ALA A 166 -26.51 15.21 -5.08
N ILE A 167 -25.34 14.63 -5.35
CA ILE A 167 -25.19 13.19 -5.61
C ILE A 167 -24.45 12.53 -4.46
N VAL A 168 -25.00 11.46 -3.91
CA VAL A 168 -24.37 10.66 -2.84
C VAL A 168 -24.01 9.29 -3.37
N VAL A 169 -22.78 8.84 -3.14
CA VAL A 169 -22.29 7.52 -3.56
C VAL A 169 -21.83 6.72 -2.34
N ASP A 170 -22.27 5.47 -2.20
CA ASP A 170 -21.76 4.56 -1.17
C ASP A 170 -20.79 3.54 -1.81
N PRO A 171 -19.47 3.74 -1.71
CA PRO A 171 -18.50 2.85 -2.33
C PRO A 171 -18.46 1.48 -1.66
N THR A 172 -18.70 1.41 -0.34
CA THR A 172 -18.65 0.17 0.44
C THR A 172 -19.82 -0.75 0.06
N ARG A 173 -21.04 -0.20 0.03
CA ARG A 173 -22.23 -0.94 -0.41
C ARG A 173 -22.21 -1.27 -1.89
N THR A 174 -21.56 -0.44 -2.71
CA THR A 174 -21.38 -0.75 -4.14
C THR A 174 -20.61 -2.05 -4.34
N ILE A 175 -19.58 -2.29 -3.53
CA ILE A 175 -18.78 -3.52 -3.59
C ILE A 175 -19.58 -4.71 -3.00
N SER A 176 -20.30 -4.51 -1.88
CA SER A 176 -21.01 -5.61 -1.21
C SER A 176 -22.24 -6.08 -2.01
N ALA A 177 -23.01 -5.16 -2.58
CA ALA A 177 -24.19 -5.45 -3.36
C ALA A 177 -23.88 -5.83 -4.82
N GLY A 178 -22.66 -5.53 -5.32
CA GLY A 178 -22.29 -5.72 -6.72
C GLY A 178 -23.07 -4.81 -7.69
N LYS A 179 -23.72 -3.77 -7.17
CA LYS A 179 -24.51 -2.77 -7.90
C LYS A 179 -24.12 -1.40 -7.38
N VAL A 180 -23.91 -0.44 -8.27
CA VAL A 180 -23.56 0.94 -7.89
C VAL A 180 -24.68 1.52 -7.01
N ASN A 181 -24.32 1.86 -5.78
CA ASN A 181 -25.23 2.49 -4.83
C ASN A 181 -25.01 4.00 -4.91
N ILE A 182 -25.99 4.68 -5.52
CA ILE A 182 -25.94 6.10 -5.84
C ILE A 182 -27.35 6.69 -5.74
N GLY A 183 -27.44 7.87 -5.14
CA GLY A 183 -28.68 8.65 -5.07
C GLY A 183 -28.43 10.09 -5.53
N ALA A 184 -29.40 10.67 -6.22
CA ALA A 184 -29.41 12.09 -6.56
C ALA A 184 -30.56 12.78 -5.83
N PHE A 185 -30.29 13.91 -5.19
CA PHE A 185 -31.23 14.57 -4.29
C PHE A 185 -31.26 16.07 -4.54
N ARG A 186 -32.43 16.67 -4.27
CA ARG A 186 -32.61 18.13 -4.19
C ARG A 186 -33.40 18.48 -2.95
N THR A 187 -33.08 19.61 -2.33
CA THR A 187 -33.76 20.09 -1.12
C THR A 187 -34.98 20.93 -1.49
N TYR A 188 -36.00 20.85 -0.64
CA TYR A 188 -37.18 21.68 -0.72
C TYR A 188 -36.88 23.11 -0.25
N PRO A 189 -37.51 24.14 -0.83
CA PRO A 189 -37.42 25.51 -0.32
C PRO A 189 -37.95 25.62 1.11
N LYS A 190 -37.43 26.58 1.89
CA LYS A 190 -37.86 26.82 3.28
C LYS A 190 -39.37 27.04 3.36
N GLY A 191 -40.06 26.20 4.14
CA GLY A 191 -41.50 26.28 4.38
C GLY A 191 -42.38 25.40 3.49
N HIS A 192 -41.80 24.71 2.49
CA HIS A 192 -42.53 23.74 1.68
C HIS A 192 -42.70 22.41 2.44
N LYS A 193 -43.91 21.83 2.43
CA LYS A 193 -44.21 20.52 3.03
C LYS A 193 -44.27 19.46 1.93
N ALA A 194 -43.53 18.37 2.09
CA ALA A 194 -43.53 17.25 1.16
C ALA A 194 -44.92 16.59 1.05
N GLU A 195 -45.35 16.24 -0.18
CA GLU A 195 -46.71 15.77 -0.47
C GLU A 195 -46.93 14.24 -0.34
N SER A 196 -45.91 13.37 -0.25
CA SER A 196 -46.12 11.90 -0.03
C SER A 196 -44.85 11.10 0.37
N GLU A 197 -45.07 9.93 0.99
CA GLU A 197 -44.22 9.18 1.95
C GLU A 197 -43.34 8.03 1.39
N ALA A 198 -43.05 7.94 0.09
CA ALA A 198 -42.28 6.80 -0.45
C ALA A 198 -40.75 7.01 -0.39
N ILE A 199 -40.16 7.04 0.81
CA ILE A 199 -38.70 6.94 0.95
C ILE A 199 -38.32 5.47 0.83
N GLU A 200 -37.50 5.13 -0.17
CA GLU A 200 -36.98 3.77 -0.34
C GLU A 200 -36.21 3.35 0.91
N TYR A 201 -36.65 2.26 1.57
CA TYR A 201 -36.00 1.78 2.79
C TYR A 201 -34.56 1.35 2.51
N GLN A 202 -33.61 1.96 3.20
CA GLN A 202 -32.22 1.51 3.25
C GLN A 202 -31.86 1.14 4.70
N PRO A 203 -31.04 0.10 4.93
CA PRO A 203 -30.52 -0.16 6.26
C PRO A 203 -29.61 1.01 6.64
N ILE A 204 -29.94 1.74 7.70
CA ILE A 204 -29.14 2.86 8.19
C ILE A 204 -28.61 2.46 9.58
N PRO A 205 -27.32 2.61 9.86
CA PRO A 205 -26.75 2.33 11.17
C PRO A 205 -27.43 3.14 12.29
N LEU A 206 -27.47 2.60 13.50
CA LEU A 206 -28.16 3.20 14.64
C LEU A 206 -27.64 4.60 15.00
N ASN A 207 -26.33 4.83 14.88
CA ASN A 207 -25.72 6.13 15.14
C ASN A 207 -26.15 7.23 14.15
N LYS A 208 -26.81 6.86 13.04
CA LYS A 208 -27.23 7.77 11.96
C LYS A 208 -28.74 7.84 11.75
N ILE A 209 -29.50 6.95 12.37
CA ILE A 209 -30.94 6.82 12.13
C ILE A 209 -31.73 8.03 12.63
N GLU A 210 -31.27 8.69 13.70
CA GLU A 210 -31.91 9.89 14.26
C GLU A 210 -31.77 11.08 13.30
N ASP A 211 -30.55 11.35 12.84
CA ASP A 211 -30.25 12.42 11.88
C ASP A 211 -31.02 12.23 10.57
N PHE A 212 -31.01 11.01 10.03
CA PHE A 212 -31.83 10.65 8.87
C PHE A 212 -33.33 10.92 9.12
N GLY A 213 -33.87 10.49 10.26
CA GLY A 213 -35.29 10.64 10.59
C GLY A 213 -35.77 12.09 10.67
N VAL A 214 -34.90 13.01 11.09
CA VAL A 214 -35.21 14.45 11.18
C VAL A 214 -35.21 15.11 9.80
N HIS A 215 -34.24 14.77 8.94
CA HIS A 215 -33.98 15.50 7.70
C HIS A 215 -34.55 14.86 6.43
N CYS A 216 -35.01 13.61 6.47
CA CYS A 216 -35.49 12.87 5.28
C CYS A 216 -36.69 13.50 4.55
N LYS A 217 -37.43 14.40 5.21
CA LYS A 217 -38.56 15.14 4.61
C LYS A 217 -38.16 16.47 3.96
N GLN A 218 -36.90 16.89 4.12
CA GLN A 218 -36.40 18.18 3.65
C GLN A 218 -35.85 18.12 2.22
N TYR A 219 -35.77 16.92 1.63
CA TYR A 219 -35.31 16.70 0.26
C TYR A 219 -36.13 15.60 -0.41
N TYR A 220 -35.98 15.48 -1.74
CA TYR A 220 -36.58 14.41 -2.53
C TYR A 220 -35.54 13.76 -3.44
N PRO A 221 -35.68 12.45 -3.71
CA PRO A 221 -34.81 11.75 -4.65
C PRO A 221 -35.23 12.04 -6.10
N LEU A 222 -34.25 12.13 -7.00
CA LEU A 222 -34.45 12.16 -8.44
C LEU A 222 -34.23 10.75 -9.02
N GLU A 223 -34.97 10.41 -10.07
CA GLU A 223 -34.77 9.16 -10.80
C GLU A 223 -33.40 9.20 -11.51
N VAL A 224 -32.47 8.37 -11.06
CA VAL A 224 -31.12 8.27 -11.63
C VAL A 224 -31.12 7.33 -12.83
N SER A 225 -30.60 7.80 -13.95
CA SER A 225 -30.39 6.99 -15.16
C SER A 225 -29.00 7.24 -15.74
N PHE A 226 -28.46 6.26 -16.47
CA PHE A 226 -27.13 6.34 -17.05
C PHE A 226 -27.18 6.35 -18.57
N PHE A 227 -26.27 7.10 -19.19
CA PHE A 227 -26.08 7.11 -20.64
C PHE A 227 -24.60 6.97 -21.00
N LYS A 228 -24.33 6.49 -22.21
CA LYS A 228 -22.98 6.33 -22.75
C LYS A 228 -23.00 6.60 -24.24
N SER A 229 -21.89 7.06 -24.80
CA SER A 229 -21.78 7.30 -26.24
C SER A 229 -21.71 5.99 -27.03
N SER A 230 -21.92 6.09 -28.34
CA SER A 230 -21.72 4.99 -29.28
C SER A 230 -20.28 4.45 -29.21
N LEU A 231 -19.29 5.34 -29.05
CA LEU A 231 -17.89 4.99 -28.89
C LEU A 231 -17.63 4.31 -27.54
N ASP A 232 -18.18 4.84 -26.44
CA ASP A 232 -18.06 4.22 -25.11
C ASP A 232 -18.60 2.80 -25.11
N LYS A 233 -19.70 2.55 -25.83
CA LYS A 233 -20.25 1.20 -25.99
C LYS A 233 -19.22 0.26 -26.61
N ARG A 234 -18.60 0.65 -27.74
CA ARG A 234 -17.57 -0.16 -28.43
C ARG A 234 -16.33 -0.36 -27.54
N LEU A 235 -15.88 0.69 -26.86
CA LEU A 235 -14.72 0.63 -25.97
C LEU A 235 -14.96 -0.29 -24.77
N LEU A 236 -16.13 -0.23 -24.14
CA LEU A 236 -16.49 -1.09 -23.01
C LEU A 236 -16.60 -2.56 -23.43
N GLU A 237 -17.11 -2.85 -24.64
CA GLU A 237 -17.13 -4.21 -25.19
C GLU A 237 -15.70 -4.75 -25.39
N HIS A 238 -14.80 -3.94 -25.94
CA HIS A 238 -13.38 -4.33 -26.07
C HIS A 238 -12.65 -4.44 -24.72
N LEU A 239 -12.97 -3.57 -23.77
CA LEU A 239 -12.42 -3.62 -22.42
C LEU A 239 -12.84 -4.92 -21.71
N TRP A 240 -14.10 -5.32 -21.87
CA TRP A 240 -14.63 -6.56 -21.29
C TRP A 240 -13.84 -7.80 -21.73
N ASN A 241 -13.40 -7.86 -22.99
CA ASN A 241 -12.58 -8.96 -23.52
C ASN A 241 -11.27 -9.17 -22.74
N ARG A 242 -10.76 -8.15 -22.05
CA ARG A 242 -9.58 -8.25 -21.17
C ARG A 242 -9.94 -8.26 -19.69
N TYR A 243 -10.98 -7.54 -19.28
CA TYR A 243 -11.29 -7.29 -17.87
C TYR A 243 -12.14 -8.37 -17.21
N TRP A 244 -12.80 -9.25 -17.97
CA TRP A 244 -13.64 -10.34 -17.43
C TRP A 244 -12.90 -11.22 -16.41
N VAL A 245 -11.58 -11.37 -16.55
CA VAL A 245 -10.74 -12.13 -15.61
C VAL A 245 -10.72 -11.49 -14.22
N SER A 246 -10.70 -10.16 -14.14
CA SER A 246 -10.76 -9.43 -12.85
C SER A 246 -12.06 -9.70 -12.11
N THR A 247 -13.18 -9.75 -12.83
CA THR A 247 -14.49 -10.10 -12.28
C THR A 247 -14.49 -11.50 -11.64
N LEU A 248 -13.75 -12.45 -12.22
CA LEU A 248 -13.63 -13.82 -11.70
C LEU A 248 -12.58 -13.98 -10.60
N SER A 249 -11.58 -13.11 -10.51
CA SER A 249 -10.53 -13.20 -9.49
C SER A 249 -10.84 -12.44 -8.20
N THR A 250 -11.75 -11.46 -8.24
CA THR A 250 -12.01 -10.57 -7.09
C THR A 250 -12.77 -11.28 -5.96
N SER A 251 -12.25 -11.24 -4.73
CA SER A 251 -12.91 -11.82 -3.55
C SER A 251 -13.64 -10.78 -2.71
N THR A 252 -14.94 -10.59 -2.95
CA THR A 252 -15.77 -9.60 -2.22
C THR A 252 -15.85 -9.87 -0.73
N LEU A 253 -15.79 -11.15 -0.31
CA LEU A 253 -15.85 -11.56 1.08
C LEU A 253 -14.68 -11.03 1.92
N LEU A 254 -13.48 -11.03 1.36
CA LEU A 254 -12.28 -10.56 2.06
C LEU A 254 -12.16 -9.04 1.98
N THR A 255 -12.51 -8.44 0.84
CA THR A 255 -12.41 -6.99 0.65
C THR A 255 -13.36 -6.21 1.56
N ASN A 256 -14.55 -6.76 1.87
CA ASN A 256 -15.57 -6.09 2.68
C ASN A 256 -15.77 -6.73 4.07
N ALA A 257 -14.77 -7.46 4.58
CA ALA A 257 -14.90 -8.18 5.85
C ALA A 257 -15.28 -7.23 7.00
N ASP A 258 -14.61 -6.08 7.11
CA ASP A 258 -14.84 -5.08 8.16
C ASP A 258 -16.24 -4.45 8.07
N TYR A 259 -16.76 -4.27 6.86
CA TYR A 259 -18.11 -3.76 6.65
C TYR A 259 -19.16 -4.78 7.13
N ILE A 260 -18.99 -6.06 6.76
CA ILE A 260 -19.93 -7.12 7.15
C ILE A 260 -19.92 -7.31 8.67
N THR A 261 -18.74 -7.33 9.30
CA THR A 261 -18.65 -7.43 10.78
C THR A 261 -19.26 -6.21 11.47
N GLY A 262 -19.04 -5.00 10.92
CA GLY A 262 -19.70 -3.78 11.39
C GLY A 262 -21.22 -3.83 11.29
N GLN A 263 -21.78 -4.33 10.19
CA GLN A 263 -23.22 -4.51 10.03
C GLN A 263 -23.79 -5.56 11.01
N ILE A 264 -23.05 -6.64 11.29
CA ILE A 264 -23.45 -7.64 12.28
C ILE A 264 -23.55 -7.02 13.68
N ASN A 265 -22.57 -6.19 14.06
CA ASN A 265 -22.60 -5.48 15.34
C ASN A 265 -23.79 -4.51 15.41
N ASP A 266 -24.05 -3.73 14.35
CA ASP A 266 -25.21 -2.81 14.28
C ASP A 266 -26.55 -3.56 14.37
N VAL A 267 -26.67 -4.73 13.72
CA VAL A 267 -27.86 -5.59 13.82
C VAL A 267 -28.01 -6.13 15.25
N ALA A 268 -26.93 -6.51 15.91
CA ALA A 268 -26.97 -6.96 17.30
C ALA A 268 -27.50 -5.85 18.24
N ASP A 269 -26.98 -4.63 18.09
CA ASP A 269 -27.43 -3.47 18.86
C ASP A 269 -28.92 -3.14 18.57
N LYS A 270 -29.36 -3.26 17.30
CA LYS A 270 -30.77 -3.08 16.90
C LYS A 270 -31.69 -4.13 17.53
N LEU A 271 -31.23 -5.38 17.62
CA LEU A 271 -31.98 -6.45 18.26
C LEU A 271 -32.09 -6.23 19.77
N GLU A 272 -31.04 -5.77 20.44
CA GLU A 272 -31.08 -5.40 21.87
C GLU A 272 -32.06 -4.25 22.14
N GLN A 273 -32.11 -3.24 21.26
CA GLN A 273 -33.11 -2.18 21.32
C GLN A 273 -34.54 -2.69 21.07
N ALA A 274 -34.73 -3.68 20.18
CA ALA A 274 -36.02 -4.29 19.95
C ALA A 274 -36.48 -5.13 21.15
N GLU A 275 -35.58 -5.89 21.77
CA GLU A 275 -35.84 -6.71 22.95
C GLU A 275 -36.24 -5.86 24.17
N SER A 276 -35.45 -4.81 24.46
CA SER A 276 -35.75 -3.88 25.56
C SER A 276 -37.10 -3.17 25.38
N HIS A 277 -37.54 -2.96 24.14
CA HIS A 277 -38.86 -2.39 23.84
C HIS A 277 -39.99 -3.40 24.08
N LEU A 278 -39.84 -4.66 23.63
CA LEU A 278 -40.79 -5.75 23.83
C LEU A 278 -40.98 -6.12 25.32
N GLY A 279 -39.89 -6.05 26.10
CA GLY A 279 -39.91 -6.29 27.54
C GLY A 279 -40.70 -5.24 28.34
N ARG A 280 -40.83 -4.01 27.83
CA ARG A 280 -41.61 -2.93 28.47
C ARG A 280 -43.08 -2.87 28.03
N THR A 281 -43.40 -3.33 26.81
CA THR A 281 -44.76 -3.24 26.22
C THR A 281 -45.67 -4.42 26.58
N SER A 282 -45.12 -5.54 27.07
CA SER A 282 -45.88 -6.77 27.35
C SER A 282 -46.92 -6.69 28.50
N PHE A 283 -47.03 -5.57 29.23
CA PHE A 283 -47.89 -5.47 30.43
C PHE A 283 -49.01 -4.41 30.39
N LEU A 284 -49.19 -3.65 29.30
CA LEU A 284 -50.25 -2.63 29.22
C LEU A 284 -50.98 -2.67 27.86
N PRO A 285 -52.34 -2.64 27.82
CA PRO A 285 -53.08 -2.53 26.58
C PRO A 285 -52.93 -1.09 26.06
N LEU A 286 -52.10 -0.90 25.03
CA LEU A 286 -51.85 0.41 24.43
C LEU A 286 -52.80 0.73 23.27
N PRO A 287 -53.12 2.02 23.01
CA PRO A 287 -53.94 2.46 21.90
C PRO A 287 -53.31 2.11 20.54
N GLU A 288 -54.13 1.98 19.51
CA GLU A 288 -53.76 1.56 18.15
C GLU A 288 -52.69 2.44 17.47
N GLN A 289 -52.44 3.65 17.99
CA GLN A 289 -51.43 4.59 17.51
C GLN A 289 -49.98 4.18 17.86
N ASP A 290 -49.77 3.44 18.94
CA ASP A 290 -48.43 2.98 19.36
C ASP A 290 -47.97 1.71 18.65
N ARG A 291 -48.87 1.00 17.94
CA ARG A 291 -48.53 -0.17 17.10
C ARG A 291 -47.61 0.16 15.92
N LYS A 292 -47.41 1.43 15.57
CA LYS A 292 -46.40 1.83 14.56
C LYS A 292 -44.95 1.57 15.03
N GLN A 293 -44.72 1.39 16.33
CA GLN A 293 -43.40 1.05 16.89
C GLN A 293 -43.08 -0.45 16.92
N ASP A 294 -44.06 -1.33 16.63
CA ASP A 294 -43.87 -2.79 16.45
C ASP A 294 -42.96 -3.14 15.23
N ASP A 295 -42.58 -2.15 14.44
CA ASP A 295 -41.76 -2.29 13.23
C ASP A 295 -40.24 -2.34 13.51
N LYS A 296 -39.78 -2.11 14.76
CA LYS A 296 -38.33 -2.17 15.07
C LYS A 296 -37.75 -3.57 14.86
N LEU A 297 -38.46 -4.60 15.32
CA LEU A 297 -38.07 -5.99 15.12
C LEU A 297 -38.12 -6.37 13.63
N ALA A 298 -39.14 -5.92 12.90
CA ALA A 298 -39.26 -6.16 11.46
C ALA A 298 -38.15 -5.47 10.66
N LYS A 299 -37.76 -4.24 11.02
CA LYS A 299 -36.59 -3.54 10.45
C LYS A 299 -35.29 -4.27 10.75
N ALA A 300 -35.07 -4.70 11.99
CA ALA A 300 -33.90 -5.48 12.38
C ALA A 300 -33.84 -6.83 11.62
N ALA A 301 -34.98 -7.50 11.44
CA ALA A 301 -35.07 -8.73 10.64
C ALA A 301 -34.75 -8.49 9.16
N LYS A 302 -35.20 -7.36 8.60
CA LYS A 302 -34.89 -6.96 7.22
C LYS A 302 -33.40 -6.65 7.03
N ASP A 303 -32.78 -5.96 8.00
CA ASP A 303 -31.35 -5.67 8.01
C ASP A 303 -30.53 -6.96 8.12
N CYS A 304 -30.90 -7.85 9.05
CA CYS A 304 -30.29 -9.18 9.21
C CYS A 304 -30.37 -10.00 7.91
N THR A 305 -31.56 -10.06 7.29
CA THR A 305 -31.76 -10.78 6.03
C THR A 305 -30.88 -10.21 4.93
N LYS A 306 -30.76 -8.88 4.84
CA LYS A 306 -29.91 -8.23 3.84
C LYS A 306 -28.43 -8.56 4.05
N THR A 307 -27.92 -8.44 5.27
CA THR A 307 -26.53 -8.79 5.59
C THR A 307 -26.24 -10.26 5.29
N ALA A 308 -27.16 -11.17 5.62
CA ALA A 308 -27.04 -12.59 5.30
C ALA A 308 -26.99 -12.85 3.78
N VAL A 309 -27.87 -12.20 3.00
CA VAL A 309 -27.87 -12.33 1.53
C VAL A 309 -26.56 -11.83 0.91
N GLU A 310 -26.02 -10.69 1.37
CA GLU A 310 -24.73 -10.17 0.89
C GLU A 310 -23.56 -11.12 1.20
N ALA A 311 -23.54 -11.72 2.40
CA ALA A 311 -22.54 -12.72 2.78
C ALA A 311 -22.66 -14.01 1.96
N VAL A 312 -23.88 -14.51 1.75
CA VAL A 312 -24.15 -15.72 0.95
C VAL A 312 -23.78 -15.50 -0.52
N ASN A 313 -24.12 -14.35 -1.11
CA ASN A 313 -23.72 -14.02 -2.48
C ASN A 313 -22.20 -13.98 -2.65
N SER A 314 -21.50 -13.42 -1.66
CA SER A 314 -20.03 -13.40 -1.64
C SER A 314 -19.42 -14.80 -1.53
N LEU A 315 -20.00 -15.68 -0.71
CA LEU A 315 -19.58 -17.09 -0.60
C LEU A 315 -19.90 -17.88 -1.88
N MET A 316 -21.07 -17.66 -2.48
CA MET A 316 -21.48 -18.30 -3.73
C MET A 316 -20.49 -17.97 -4.86
N SER A 317 -20.00 -16.73 -4.94
CA SER A 317 -18.93 -16.35 -5.87
C SER A 317 -17.65 -17.18 -5.67
N GLN A 318 -17.27 -17.48 -4.42
CA GLN A 318 -16.10 -18.33 -4.14
C GLN A 318 -16.33 -19.78 -4.54
N LEU A 319 -17.49 -20.34 -4.21
CA LEU A 319 -17.86 -21.70 -4.58
C LEU A 319 -17.87 -21.89 -6.10
N ILE A 320 -18.41 -20.92 -6.85
CA ILE A 320 -18.37 -20.94 -8.32
C ILE A 320 -16.93 -21.00 -8.82
N LYS A 321 -16.02 -20.19 -8.29
CA LYS A 321 -14.61 -20.20 -8.68
C LYS A 321 -13.92 -21.52 -8.33
N GLU A 322 -14.17 -22.07 -7.15
CA GLU A 322 -13.64 -23.36 -6.75
C GLU A 322 -14.08 -24.48 -7.72
N ARG A 323 -15.36 -24.50 -8.09
CA ARG A 323 -15.90 -25.46 -9.06
C ARG A 323 -15.32 -25.26 -10.46
N LEU A 324 -15.17 -24.00 -10.90
CA LEU A 324 -14.66 -23.69 -12.24
C LEU A 324 -13.15 -23.97 -12.38
N PHE A 325 -12.33 -23.67 -11.38
CA PHE A 325 -10.87 -23.68 -11.52
C PHE A 325 -10.19 -24.83 -10.78
N ASN A 326 -10.68 -25.24 -9.61
CA ASN A 326 -9.97 -26.19 -8.76
C ASN A 326 -10.38 -27.65 -9.02
N GLN A 327 -11.64 -27.90 -9.41
CA GLN A 327 -12.12 -29.26 -9.66
C GLN A 327 -11.70 -29.86 -11.01
N ILE A 328 -11.27 -29.04 -11.97
CA ILE A 328 -10.78 -29.52 -13.27
C ILE A 328 -9.45 -30.27 -13.10
N PHE A 329 -8.59 -29.84 -12.17
CA PHE A 329 -7.29 -30.49 -11.94
C PHE A 329 -7.43 -31.90 -11.35
N PHE A 330 -8.49 -32.16 -10.58
CA PHE A 330 -8.70 -33.44 -9.91
C PHE A 330 -9.01 -34.58 -10.91
N TRP A 331 -9.71 -34.29 -12.01
CA TRP A 331 -10.01 -35.28 -13.06
C TRP A 331 -8.83 -35.54 -14.02
N THR A 332 -8.04 -34.52 -14.34
CA THR A 332 -6.88 -34.66 -15.25
C THR A 332 -5.70 -35.40 -14.61
N THR A 333 -5.55 -35.30 -13.28
CA THR A 333 -4.45 -35.95 -12.56
C THR A 333 -4.71 -37.45 -12.29
N MET A 334 -5.99 -37.88 -12.22
CA MET A 334 -6.35 -39.30 -12.10
C MET A 334 -6.16 -40.09 -13.41
N SER A 335 -6.32 -39.46 -14.59
CA SER A 335 -6.11 -40.16 -15.86
C SER A 335 -4.64 -40.36 -16.22
N SER A 336 -3.75 -39.50 -15.71
CA SER A 336 -2.31 -39.50 -16.03
C SER A 336 -1.44 -40.26 -15.01
N SER A 337 -1.93 -40.49 -13.79
CA SER A 337 -1.17 -41.22 -12.75
C SER A 337 -1.22 -42.74 -12.86
N SER A 338 -2.02 -43.30 -13.77
CA SER A 338 -2.21 -44.75 -13.91
C SER A 338 -1.20 -45.44 -14.84
N TYR A 339 -0.32 -44.70 -15.54
CA TYR A 339 0.58 -45.26 -16.55
C TYR A 339 2.07 -45.30 -16.17
N THR A 340 2.49 -44.74 -15.03
CA THR A 340 3.94 -44.56 -14.74
C THR A 340 4.46 -45.37 -13.54
N LEU A 341 3.65 -46.25 -12.94
CA LEU A 341 4.00 -46.98 -11.71
C LEU A 341 4.33 -48.47 -11.89
N LEU A 342 4.61 -48.94 -13.11
CA LEU A 342 4.87 -50.36 -13.38
C LEU A 342 6.16 -50.64 -14.17
N THR A 343 7.25 -49.90 -13.97
CA THR A 343 8.59 -50.40 -14.33
C THR A 343 9.65 -49.73 -13.45
N ASN A 344 10.12 -50.42 -12.41
CA ASN A 344 11.55 -50.54 -12.09
C ASN A 344 11.74 -51.40 -10.84
N SER A 345 12.31 -52.60 -11.06
CA SER A 345 12.84 -53.47 -10.00
C SER A 345 14.17 -52.94 -9.47
N PRO A 346 14.54 -53.26 -8.21
CA PRO A 346 15.81 -52.87 -7.63
C PRO A 346 16.82 -54.03 -7.73
N ASP A 347 17.98 -53.82 -8.38
CA ASP A 347 19.15 -54.64 -8.11
C ASP A 347 20.45 -53.95 -8.55
N LYS A 348 21.44 -54.03 -7.64
CA LYS A 348 22.89 -53.76 -7.72
C LYS A 348 23.39 -52.61 -6.84
N LEU A 349 23.91 -53.00 -5.68
CA LEU A 349 24.77 -52.19 -4.82
C LEU A 349 26.19 -52.77 -4.90
N ASP A 350 27.15 -51.96 -5.32
CA ASP A 350 28.56 -52.33 -5.40
C ASP A 350 29.23 -52.33 -4.03
N SER A 351 30.09 -53.33 -3.83
CA SER A 351 30.90 -53.60 -2.65
C SER A 351 32.25 -52.87 -2.72
N SER A 352 32.50 -51.92 -1.81
CA SER A 352 33.82 -51.69 -1.19
C SER A 352 33.77 -50.48 -0.24
N ILE A 353 33.81 -50.70 1.07
CA ILE A 353 34.42 -49.79 2.06
C ILE A 353 34.77 -50.64 3.30
N SER A 354 36.01 -50.50 3.76
CA SER A 354 36.60 -51.24 4.87
C SER A 354 35.90 -50.97 6.20
N ILE A 355 35.71 -52.06 6.96
CA ILE A 355 35.21 -52.12 8.32
C ILE A 355 36.12 -51.29 9.25
N ARG A 356 35.55 -50.27 9.91
CA ARG A 356 36.01 -49.76 11.20
C ARG A 356 34.89 -50.03 12.20
N ASP A 357 35.24 -50.55 13.36
CA ASP A 357 34.31 -50.96 14.40
C ASP A 357 33.36 -49.82 14.82
N PRO A 358 32.08 -50.13 15.14
CA PRO A 358 31.12 -49.13 15.55
C PRO A 358 31.46 -48.59 16.95
N PRO A 359 31.35 -47.27 17.21
CA PRO A 359 31.51 -46.74 18.55
C PRO A 359 30.32 -47.14 19.44
N SER A 360 30.59 -47.37 20.72
CA SER A 360 29.62 -47.83 21.72
C SER A 360 28.34 -46.95 21.83
N PRO A 361 27.18 -47.52 22.23
CA PRO A 361 25.88 -46.83 22.24
C PRO A 361 25.79 -45.56 23.11
N SER A 362 26.68 -45.42 24.09
CA SER A 362 26.72 -44.27 25.01
C SER A 362 27.37 -43.02 24.41
N ALA A 363 28.22 -43.17 23.38
CA ALA A 363 28.83 -42.05 22.66
C ALA A 363 27.87 -41.41 21.64
N MET A 364 26.90 -42.19 21.14
CA MET A 364 25.97 -41.80 20.07
C MET A 364 24.79 -40.95 20.58
N ASN A 365 24.37 -41.13 21.84
CA ASN A 365 23.36 -40.27 22.47
C ASN A 365 23.93 -38.90 22.86
N ASN A 366 25.17 -38.83 23.36
CA ASN A 366 25.82 -37.56 23.71
C ASN A 366 26.15 -36.70 22.47
N SER A 367 26.53 -37.30 21.34
CA SER A 367 26.81 -36.56 20.10
C SER A 367 25.54 -35.97 19.47
N ASN A 368 24.43 -36.70 19.50
CA ASN A 368 23.13 -36.22 19.00
C ASN A 368 22.56 -35.06 19.84
N ASP A 369 22.69 -35.10 21.17
CA ASP A 369 22.29 -33.97 22.04
C ASP A 369 23.20 -32.75 21.86
N THR A 370 24.49 -32.97 21.60
CA THR A 370 25.44 -31.89 21.31
C THR A 370 25.18 -31.24 19.94
N LEU A 371 24.80 -32.03 18.93
CA LEU A 371 24.38 -31.54 17.62
C LEU A 371 23.06 -30.76 17.69
N LYS A 372 22.04 -31.28 18.39
CA LYS A 372 20.77 -30.58 18.62
C LYS A 372 21.00 -29.23 19.30
N LYS A 373 21.82 -29.19 20.36
CA LYS A 373 22.19 -27.93 21.05
C LYS A 373 22.85 -26.93 20.09
N LYS A 374 23.77 -27.37 19.23
CA LYS A 374 24.39 -26.51 18.21
C LYS A 374 23.38 -25.98 17.19
N TYR A 375 22.47 -26.80 16.68
CA TYR A 375 21.45 -26.35 15.73
C TYR A 375 20.47 -25.36 16.35
N VAL A 376 20.05 -25.59 17.61
CA VAL A 376 19.19 -24.67 18.36
C VAL A 376 19.89 -23.32 18.57
N GLN A 377 21.18 -23.32 18.92
CA GLN A 377 21.97 -22.09 19.06
C GLN A 377 22.09 -21.31 17.74
N ILE A 378 22.31 -22.02 16.62
CA ILE A 378 22.36 -21.40 15.28
C ILE A 378 21.00 -20.83 14.90
N ALA A 379 19.91 -21.57 15.09
CA ALA A 379 18.55 -21.12 14.81
C ALA A 379 18.22 -19.86 15.62
N PHE A 380 18.52 -19.87 16.92
CA PHE A 380 18.33 -18.70 17.78
C PHE A 380 19.10 -17.47 17.28
N ALA A 381 20.38 -17.63 16.90
CA ALA A 381 21.19 -16.52 16.39
C ALA A 381 20.62 -15.94 15.08
N VAL A 382 20.13 -16.80 14.17
CA VAL A 382 19.49 -16.37 12.92
C VAL A 382 18.18 -15.63 13.21
N THR A 383 17.31 -16.20 14.05
CA THR A 383 16.01 -15.57 14.39
C THR A 383 16.20 -14.24 15.11
N LEU A 384 17.16 -14.15 16.03
CA LEU A 384 17.50 -12.90 16.71
C LEU A 384 17.98 -11.82 15.74
N TYR A 385 18.84 -12.19 14.78
CA TYR A 385 19.29 -11.27 13.72
C TYR A 385 18.12 -10.75 12.87
N TRP A 386 17.21 -11.64 12.47
CA TRP A 386 16.04 -11.28 11.67
C TRP A 386 15.12 -10.35 12.44
N PHE A 387 14.82 -10.68 13.69
CA PHE A 387 13.95 -9.88 14.54
C PHE A 387 14.49 -8.45 14.72
N VAL A 388 15.75 -8.30 15.14
CA VAL A 388 16.36 -6.99 15.36
C VAL A 388 16.43 -6.19 14.06
N SER A 389 16.84 -6.82 12.96
CA SER A 389 17.00 -6.13 11.67
C SER A 389 15.67 -5.72 11.04
N ILE A 390 14.64 -6.58 11.08
CA ILE A 390 13.31 -6.26 10.54
C ILE A 390 12.66 -5.15 11.38
N THR A 391 12.68 -5.28 12.71
CA THR A 391 12.12 -4.28 13.63
C THR A 391 12.77 -2.91 13.42
N MET A 392 14.09 -2.86 13.25
CA MET A 392 14.81 -1.60 12.97
C MET A 392 14.30 -0.90 11.70
N VAL A 393 14.02 -1.65 10.62
CA VAL A 393 13.53 -1.06 9.36
C VAL A 393 12.12 -0.50 9.53
N PHE A 394 11.20 -1.25 10.12
CA PHE A 394 9.83 -0.79 10.34
C PHE A 394 9.77 0.36 11.34
N LEU A 395 10.58 0.34 12.39
CA LEU A 395 10.67 1.44 13.35
C LEU A 395 11.20 2.72 12.70
N ASN A 396 12.24 2.62 11.85
CA ASN A 396 12.71 3.76 11.09
C ASN A 396 11.64 4.28 10.12
N LYS A 397 10.89 3.41 9.44
CA LYS A 397 9.77 3.84 8.58
C LYS A 397 8.66 4.51 9.39
N TYR A 398 8.33 3.99 10.57
CA TYR A 398 7.35 4.59 11.47
C TYR A 398 7.80 5.99 11.94
N LEU A 399 9.07 6.16 12.32
CA LEU A 399 9.61 7.46 12.72
C LEU A 399 9.61 8.48 11.56
N LEU A 400 9.87 8.02 10.33
CA LEU A 400 10.00 8.88 9.15
C LEU A 400 8.66 9.19 8.46
N SER A 401 7.68 8.29 8.50
CA SER A 401 6.49 8.34 7.64
C SER A 401 5.18 8.13 8.38
N SER A 402 5.15 7.93 9.71
CA SER A 402 3.88 7.79 10.43
C SER A 402 3.14 9.12 10.58
N ASN A 403 1.81 9.04 10.42
CA ASN A 403 0.90 10.17 10.66
C ASN A 403 0.94 10.69 12.11
N ASN A 404 1.38 9.85 13.05
CA ASN A 404 1.49 10.18 14.47
C ASN A 404 2.75 10.96 14.81
N VAL A 405 3.87 10.71 14.12
CA VAL A 405 5.15 11.37 14.41
C VAL A 405 5.45 12.52 13.44
N LYS A 406 5.12 12.45 12.14
CA LYS A 406 5.27 13.55 11.15
C LYS A 406 6.47 14.51 11.38
N LEU A 407 7.63 13.99 11.79
CA LEU A 407 8.83 14.81 11.94
C LEU A 407 9.57 14.76 10.60
N ASP A 408 9.52 15.85 9.86
CA ASP A 408 10.19 15.94 8.56
C ASP A 408 11.71 16.20 8.71
N ALA A 409 12.39 15.33 9.44
CA ALA A 409 13.82 15.45 9.76
C ALA A 409 14.55 14.08 9.83
N PRO A 410 14.75 13.40 8.68
CA PRO A 410 15.45 12.11 8.62
C PRO A 410 16.89 12.13 9.12
N LEU A 411 17.62 13.23 8.90
CA LEU A 411 19.02 13.35 9.34
C LEU A 411 19.08 13.53 10.86
N PHE A 412 18.16 14.29 11.44
CA PHE A 412 18.06 14.44 12.89
C PHE A 412 17.81 13.10 13.61
N ILE A 413 16.89 12.28 13.08
CA ILE A 413 16.60 10.95 13.65
C ILE A 413 17.88 10.10 13.68
N THR A 414 18.64 10.11 12.59
CA THR A 414 19.88 9.34 12.48
C THR A 414 20.98 9.87 13.38
N TRP A 415 21.14 11.19 13.43
CA TRP A 415 22.10 11.84 14.30
C TRP A 415 21.89 11.43 15.75
N TYR A 416 20.64 11.45 16.22
CA TYR A 416 20.30 10.99 17.57
C TYR A 416 20.61 9.50 17.78
N GLN A 417 20.34 8.63 16.80
CA GLN A 417 20.71 7.20 16.87
C GLN A 417 22.23 7.01 17.01
N CYS A 418 23.04 7.80 16.31
CA CYS A 418 24.49 7.79 16.46
C CYS A 418 24.93 8.27 17.85
N VAL A 419 24.29 9.31 18.40
CA VAL A 419 24.55 9.78 19.77
C VAL A 419 24.24 8.70 20.81
N VAL A 420 23.09 8.03 20.70
CA VAL A 420 22.73 6.89 21.56
C VAL A 420 23.76 5.77 21.45
N THR A 421 24.23 5.46 20.23
CA THR A 421 25.26 4.45 19.98
C THR A 421 26.59 4.78 20.68
N VAL A 422 27.05 6.03 20.59
CA VAL A 422 28.26 6.50 21.30
C VAL A 422 28.07 6.43 22.81
N GLY A 423 26.89 6.83 23.30
CA GLY A 423 26.52 6.76 24.72
C GLY A 423 26.55 5.33 25.27
N LEU A 424 25.97 4.37 24.54
CA LEU A 424 25.98 2.94 24.90
C LEU A 424 27.41 2.38 24.93
N CYS A 425 28.23 2.70 23.92
CA CYS A 425 29.64 2.32 23.91
C CYS A 425 30.42 2.91 25.10
N ALA A 426 30.14 4.15 25.51
CA ALA A 426 30.76 4.79 26.66
C ALA A 426 30.34 4.12 28.00
N ILE A 427 29.04 3.83 28.15
CA ILE A 427 28.50 3.15 29.33
C ILE A 427 29.10 1.75 29.47
N LEU A 428 29.11 0.95 28.40
CA LEU A 428 29.70 -0.38 28.38
C LEU A 428 31.21 -0.36 28.62
N GLY A 429 31.92 0.62 28.07
CA GLY A 429 33.35 0.83 28.32
C GLY A 429 33.68 1.20 29.76
N ASN A 430 32.82 1.96 30.44
CA ASN A 430 32.97 2.30 31.86
C ASN A 430 32.56 1.15 32.79
N LEU A 431 31.52 0.39 32.44
CA LEU A 431 31.13 -0.83 33.16
C LEU A 431 32.23 -1.89 33.10
N ASN A 432 32.93 -2.02 31.97
CA ASN A 432 34.07 -2.92 31.85
C ASN A 432 35.20 -2.59 32.85
N LYS A 433 35.45 -1.30 33.11
CA LYS A 433 36.42 -0.86 34.14
C LYS A 433 36.01 -1.24 35.57
N ARG A 434 34.71 -1.34 35.87
CA ARG A 434 34.20 -1.61 37.23
C ARG A 434 33.90 -3.09 37.50
N LEU A 435 33.48 -3.86 36.49
CA LEU A 435 32.92 -5.20 36.72
C LEU A 435 33.70 -6.33 36.02
N SER A 436 34.67 -6.06 35.14
CA SER A 436 35.47 -7.09 34.42
C SER A 436 34.67 -8.20 33.69
N ILE A 437 33.34 -8.06 33.58
CA ILE A 437 32.42 -9.06 33.03
C ILE A 437 32.47 -9.10 31.49
N VAL A 438 32.99 -8.06 30.82
CA VAL A 438 32.99 -7.98 29.35
C VAL A 438 34.39 -7.70 28.80
N SER A 439 35.23 -8.75 28.80
CA SER A 439 36.65 -8.73 28.42
C SER A 439 36.99 -8.22 27.00
N LYS A 440 36.00 -7.90 26.15
CA LYS A 440 36.20 -7.44 24.76
C LYS A 440 35.83 -5.97 24.47
N PHE A 441 35.30 -5.22 25.44
CA PHE A 441 34.88 -3.83 25.18
C PHE A 441 36.01 -2.82 25.38
N PRO A 442 36.30 -1.95 24.39
CA PRO A 442 37.39 -0.99 24.47
C PRO A 442 37.16 0.03 25.58
N THR A 443 38.21 0.33 26.34
CA THR A 443 38.19 1.45 27.29
C THR A 443 37.98 2.75 26.53
N PHE A 444 37.00 3.55 26.95
CA PHE A 444 36.68 4.83 26.33
C PHE A 444 37.86 5.80 26.45
N LYS A 445 38.65 5.93 25.38
CA LYS A 445 39.67 6.96 25.15
C LYS A 445 39.52 7.40 23.70
N ILE A 446 39.11 8.66 23.49
CA ILE A 446 39.00 9.26 22.15
C ILE A 446 40.35 9.87 21.83
N ASP A 447 41.02 9.29 20.84
CA ASP A 447 42.23 9.82 20.23
C ASP A 447 41.87 10.52 18.91
N LEU A 448 42.17 11.81 18.82
CA LEU A 448 41.88 12.63 17.65
C LEU A 448 42.62 12.15 16.40
N LYS A 449 43.78 11.48 16.55
CA LYS A 449 44.52 10.92 15.42
C LYS A 449 43.78 9.76 14.78
N ILE A 450 43.30 8.83 15.61
CA ILE A 450 42.50 7.68 15.15
C ILE A 450 41.15 8.14 14.59
N ALA A 451 40.53 9.16 15.19
CA ALA A 451 39.32 9.76 14.66
C ALA A 451 39.53 10.33 13.24
N ARG A 452 40.67 10.98 12.98
CA ARG A 452 41.04 11.47 11.64
C ARG A 452 41.28 10.34 10.65
N ASP A 453 41.96 9.26 11.06
CA ASP A 453 42.26 8.12 10.18
C ASP A 453 40.99 7.32 9.80
N VAL A 454 39.97 7.33 10.67
CA VAL A 454 38.65 6.71 10.43
C VAL A 454 37.70 7.65 9.66
N LEU A 455 38.01 8.94 9.53
CA LEU A 455 37.13 9.94 8.91
C LEU A 455 36.65 9.58 7.49
N PRO A 456 37.48 9.05 6.57
CA PRO A 456 37.01 8.66 5.24
C PRO A 456 35.88 7.62 5.28
N LEU A 457 35.97 6.64 6.18
CA LEU A 457 34.91 5.67 6.43
C LEU A 457 33.65 6.38 6.94
N SER A 458 33.80 7.31 7.88
CA SER A 458 32.67 8.07 8.45
C SER A 458 31.95 8.92 7.43
N ILE A 459 32.64 9.50 6.45
CA ILE A 459 32.03 10.23 5.34
C ILE A 459 31.20 9.28 4.47
N MET A 460 31.73 8.10 4.10
CA MET A 460 30.99 7.10 3.33
C MET A 460 29.76 6.59 4.10
N PHE A 461 29.91 6.35 5.40
CA PHE A 461 28.83 5.92 6.29
C PHE A 461 27.71 6.98 6.37
N VAL A 462 28.05 8.24 6.59
CA VAL A 462 27.07 9.34 6.66
C VAL A 462 26.35 9.50 5.32
N ALA A 463 27.07 9.50 4.20
CA ALA A 463 26.44 9.55 2.87
C ALA A 463 25.51 8.35 2.63
N MET A 464 25.96 7.14 2.99
CA MET A 464 25.18 5.91 2.90
C MET A 464 23.84 6.05 3.63
N ILE A 465 23.86 6.45 4.91
CA ILE A 465 22.63 6.54 5.72
C ILE A 465 21.73 7.70 5.25
N THR A 466 22.29 8.84 4.87
CA THR A 466 21.53 9.97 4.33
C THR A 466 20.71 9.55 3.11
N PHE A 467 21.36 8.99 2.08
CA PHE A 467 20.66 8.52 0.88
C PHE A 467 19.70 7.36 1.20
N ASN A 468 20.04 6.49 2.15
CA ASN A 468 19.18 5.38 2.57
C ASN A 468 17.85 5.88 3.17
N ASN A 469 17.91 6.86 4.08
CA ASN A 469 16.71 7.43 4.69
C ASN A 469 15.89 8.27 3.70
N LEU A 470 16.55 9.02 2.81
CA LEU A 470 15.86 9.72 1.72
C LEU A 470 15.14 8.72 0.79
N THR A 471 15.76 7.57 0.51
CA THR A 471 15.11 6.48 -0.24
C THR A 471 13.85 6.00 0.48
N LEU A 472 13.92 5.72 1.78
CA LEU A 472 12.77 5.28 2.58
C LEU A 472 11.69 6.36 2.74
N LYS A 473 12.04 7.64 2.62
CA LYS A 473 11.11 8.78 2.62
C LYS A 473 10.30 8.82 1.32
N TYR A 474 10.98 8.72 0.17
CA TYR A 474 10.37 8.92 -1.15
C TYR A 474 9.90 7.64 -1.84
N LEU A 475 10.29 6.47 -1.35
CA LEU A 475 9.88 5.17 -1.89
C LEU A 475 9.16 4.31 -0.84
N THR A 476 8.36 3.37 -1.33
CA THR A 476 7.71 2.34 -0.52
C THR A 476 8.74 1.39 0.08
N VAL A 477 8.41 0.79 1.23
CA VAL A 477 9.30 -0.19 1.90
C VAL A 477 9.48 -1.44 1.04
N SER A 478 8.45 -1.78 0.25
CA SER A 478 8.47 -2.90 -0.69
C SER A 478 9.47 -2.67 -1.83
N PHE A 479 9.51 -1.47 -2.42
CA PHE A 479 10.45 -1.14 -3.50
C PHE A 479 11.86 -0.76 -3.00
N TYR A 480 11.99 -0.28 -1.77
CA TYR A 480 13.28 -0.01 -1.12
C TYR A 480 14.27 -1.19 -1.23
N MET A 481 13.75 -2.42 -1.15
CA MET A 481 14.56 -3.64 -1.21
C MET A 481 15.12 -3.91 -2.61
N VAL A 482 14.36 -3.56 -3.65
CA VAL A 482 14.77 -3.64 -5.05
C VAL A 482 15.90 -2.65 -5.34
N GLY A 483 15.84 -1.44 -4.79
CA GLY A 483 16.96 -0.49 -4.85
C GLY A 483 18.20 -0.97 -4.10
N ARG A 484 18.01 -1.60 -2.93
CA ARG A 484 19.10 -2.05 -2.06
C ARG A 484 19.93 -3.20 -2.64
N SER A 485 19.32 -4.09 -3.43
CA SER A 485 20.05 -5.21 -4.04
C SER A 485 21.11 -4.78 -5.06
N LEU A 486 21.02 -3.55 -5.60
CA LEU A 486 22.07 -2.99 -6.47
C LEU A 486 23.39 -2.82 -5.75
N THR A 487 23.41 -2.84 -4.41
CA THR A 487 24.65 -2.85 -3.62
C THR A 487 25.59 -3.96 -4.09
N THR A 488 25.07 -5.15 -4.43
CA THR A 488 25.88 -6.27 -4.92
C THR A 488 26.58 -5.93 -6.22
N VAL A 489 25.86 -5.29 -7.15
CA VAL A 489 26.36 -4.85 -8.45
C VAL A 489 27.40 -3.75 -8.28
N ALA A 490 27.09 -2.74 -7.45
CA ALA A 490 28.01 -1.65 -7.13
C ALA A 490 29.28 -2.16 -6.46
N ASN A 491 29.17 -3.12 -5.54
CA ASN A 491 30.31 -3.73 -4.86
C ASN A 491 31.24 -4.45 -5.84
N VAL A 492 30.68 -5.22 -6.79
CA VAL A 492 31.47 -5.83 -7.87
C VAL A 492 32.19 -4.77 -8.70
N GLY A 493 31.49 -3.69 -9.09
CA GLY A 493 32.06 -2.58 -9.85
C GLY A 493 33.20 -1.88 -9.12
N PHE A 494 32.99 -1.46 -7.87
CA PHE A 494 34.02 -0.78 -7.08
C PHE A 494 35.17 -1.68 -6.68
N THR A 495 34.93 -2.97 -6.41
CA THR A 495 36.02 -3.91 -6.14
C THR A 495 36.91 -4.06 -7.37
N TYR A 496 36.34 -4.12 -8.57
CA TYR A 496 37.12 -4.13 -9.80
C TYR A 496 37.89 -2.81 -10.01
N LEU A 497 37.23 -1.66 -9.84
CA LEU A 497 37.85 -0.35 -10.08
C LEU A 497 38.91 0.04 -9.04
N MET A 498 38.68 -0.25 -7.75
CA MET A 498 39.54 0.20 -6.65
C MET A 498 40.58 -0.82 -6.21
N LEU A 499 40.31 -2.12 -6.38
CA LEU A 499 41.19 -3.22 -5.94
C LEU A 499 41.76 -4.02 -7.14
N GLY A 500 41.25 -3.82 -8.36
CA GLY A 500 41.73 -4.52 -9.56
C GLY A 500 41.36 -6.01 -9.62
N GLU A 501 40.52 -6.50 -8.71
CA GLU A 501 40.14 -7.92 -8.66
C GLU A 501 39.16 -8.26 -9.79
N LYS A 502 39.55 -9.19 -10.67
CA LYS A 502 38.69 -9.68 -11.74
C LYS A 502 37.57 -10.56 -11.16
N THR A 503 36.35 -10.35 -11.63
CA THR A 503 35.19 -11.16 -11.25
C THR A 503 34.85 -12.19 -12.31
N SER A 504 34.34 -13.34 -11.86
CA SER A 504 33.96 -14.46 -12.70
C SER A 504 32.73 -14.16 -13.56
N TYR A 505 32.70 -14.69 -14.79
CA TYR A 505 31.56 -14.55 -15.69
C TYR A 505 30.23 -15.06 -15.10
N LYS A 506 30.29 -16.06 -14.20
CA LYS A 506 29.11 -16.56 -13.47
C LYS A 506 28.55 -15.52 -12.49
N ALA A 507 29.45 -14.78 -11.82
CA ALA A 507 29.07 -13.71 -10.90
C ALA A 507 28.51 -12.49 -11.65
N LEU A 508 29.10 -12.15 -12.82
CA LEU A 508 28.59 -11.12 -13.73
C LEU A 508 27.18 -11.44 -14.26
N GLY A 509 26.91 -12.71 -14.61
CA GLY A 509 25.57 -13.15 -15.00
C GLY A 509 24.52 -12.93 -13.90
N CYS A 510 24.89 -13.16 -12.62
CA CYS A 510 24.02 -12.88 -11.49
C CYS A 510 23.75 -11.38 -11.31
N CYS A 511 24.77 -10.53 -11.53
CA CYS A 511 24.58 -9.08 -11.55
C CYS A 511 23.62 -8.64 -12.66
N GLY A 512 23.69 -9.26 -13.84
CA GLY A 512 22.75 -9.03 -14.93
C GLY A 512 21.30 -9.34 -14.54
N LEU A 513 21.06 -10.44 -13.83
CA LEU A 513 19.73 -10.79 -13.30
C LEU A 513 19.22 -9.75 -12.29
N ILE A 514 20.07 -9.23 -11.41
CA ILE A 514 19.70 -8.19 -10.44
C ILE A 514 19.32 -6.90 -11.17
N ILE A 515 20.09 -6.50 -12.19
CA ILE A 515 19.82 -5.29 -13.00
C ILE A 515 18.50 -5.44 -13.76
N ALA A 516 18.26 -6.60 -14.40
CA ALA A 516 17.02 -6.88 -15.10
C ALA A 516 15.80 -6.83 -14.16
N GLY A 517 15.92 -7.44 -12.98
CA GLY A 517 14.89 -7.37 -11.95
C GLY A 517 14.62 -5.94 -11.48
N PHE A 518 15.66 -5.12 -11.32
CA PHE A 518 15.52 -3.71 -10.92
C PHE A 518 14.76 -2.87 -11.96
N PHE A 519 15.13 -2.96 -13.25
CA PHE A 519 14.42 -2.23 -14.30
C PHE A 519 12.97 -2.69 -14.44
N LEU A 520 12.72 -4.00 -14.34
CA LEU A 520 11.35 -4.53 -14.30
C LEU A 520 10.55 -3.99 -13.10
N GLY A 521 11.20 -3.82 -11.95
CA GLY A 521 10.58 -3.24 -10.75
C GLY A 521 10.23 -1.76 -10.94
N ILE A 522 11.13 -0.97 -11.55
CA ILE A 522 10.90 0.44 -11.89
C ILE A 522 9.70 0.57 -12.82
N ASP A 523 9.65 -0.22 -13.89
CA ASP A 523 8.58 -0.14 -14.89
C ASP A 523 7.21 -0.41 -14.26
N GLN A 524 7.13 -1.40 -13.37
CA GLN A 524 5.89 -1.74 -12.68
C GLN A 524 5.47 -0.72 -11.61
N GLU A 525 6.41 -0.15 -10.84
CA GLU A 525 6.10 0.94 -9.91
C GLU A 525 5.71 2.23 -10.64
N ASN A 526 6.30 2.49 -11.82
CA ASN A 526 5.92 3.62 -12.66
C ASN A 526 4.51 3.44 -13.23
N ALA A 527 4.17 2.22 -13.68
CA ALA A 527 2.82 1.88 -14.14
C ALA A 527 1.75 2.02 -13.05
N LEU A 528 2.13 1.84 -11.78
CA LEU A 528 1.27 2.04 -10.61
C LEU A 528 1.19 3.51 -10.15
N GLY A 529 2.00 4.41 -10.72
CA GLY A 529 2.04 5.83 -10.35
C GLY A 529 2.70 6.11 -8.99
N THR A 530 3.29 5.11 -8.34
CA THR A 530 3.89 5.19 -7.01
C THR A 530 5.39 5.53 -7.04
N LEU A 531 5.99 5.61 -8.22
CA LEU A 531 7.43 5.81 -8.38
C LEU A 531 7.86 7.28 -8.26
N SER A 532 8.75 7.57 -7.32
CA SER A 532 9.54 8.81 -7.30
C SER A 532 10.87 8.60 -8.00
N MET A 533 11.11 9.31 -9.11
CA MET A 533 12.40 9.27 -9.82
C MET A 533 13.57 9.73 -8.94
N PHE A 534 13.34 10.74 -8.10
CA PHE A 534 14.31 11.20 -7.12
C PHE A 534 14.59 10.11 -6.06
N GLY A 535 13.53 9.46 -5.57
CA GLY A 535 13.65 8.32 -4.65
C GLY A 535 14.46 7.16 -5.25
N ALA A 536 14.22 6.81 -6.52
CA ALA A 536 14.97 5.77 -7.23
C ALA A 536 16.46 6.13 -7.35
N PHE A 537 16.78 7.38 -7.71
CA PHE A 537 18.16 7.87 -7.73
C PHE A 537 18.83 7.78 -6.35
N CYS A 538 18.14 8.22 -5.28
CA CYS A 538 18.64 8.08 -3.91
C CYS A 538 18.89 6.60 -3.55
N GLY A 539 18.04 5.68 -4.01
CA GLY A 539 18.20 4.25 -3.80
C GLY A 539 19.47 3.68 -4.45
N VAL A 540 19.73 4.06 -5.70
CA VAL A 540 20.96 3.67 -6.42
C VAL A 540 22.19 4.26 -5.75
N ALA A 541 22.14 5.55 -5.39
CA ALA A 541 23.23 6.24 -4.70
C ALA A 541 23.52 5.60 -3.34
N SER A 542 22.48 5.28 -2.56
CA SER A 542 22.62 4.60 -1.28
C SER A 542 23.34 3.26 -1.45
N SER A 543 22.90 2.43 -2.41
CA SER A 543 23.54 1.14 -2.73
C SER A 543 25.02 1.27 -3.11
N ALA A 544 25.41 2.33 -3.83
CA ALA A 544 26.80 2.62 -4.15
C ALA A 544 27.62 2.97 -2.89
N PHE A 545 27.10 3.84 -2.01
CA PHE A 545 27.77 4.18 -0.77
C PHE A 545 27.82 3.01 0.24
N VAL A 546 26.85 2.10 0.25
CA VAL A 546 26.92 0.86 1.04
C VAL A 546 28.12 0.02 0.60
N ALA A 547 28.32 -0.14 -0.71
CA ALA A 547 29.45 -0.88 -1.27
C ALA A 547 30.80 -0.21 -0.93
N LEU A 548 30.90 1.11 -1.11
CA LEU A 548 32.11 1.86 -0.72
C LEU A 548 32.39 1.76 0.78
N ASN A 549 31.36 1.89 1.62
CA ASN A 549 31.47 1.77 3.07
C ASN A 549 32.03 0.40 3.47
N ALA A 550 31.63 -0.69 2.80
CA ALA A 550 32.20 -2.02 3.04
C ALA A 550 33.70 -2.11 2.69
N ILE A 551 34.12 -1.51 1.56
CA ILE A 551 35.53 -1.48 1.15
C ILE A 551 36.37 -0.67 2.14
N TYR A 552 35.90 0.53 2.51
CA TYR A 552 36.61 1.39 3.48
C TYR A 552 36.62 0.80 4.89
N THR A 553 35.59 0.02 5.29
CA THR A 553 35.58 -0.68 6.58
C THR A 553 36.77 -1.63 6.67
N THR A 554 37.02 -2.42 5.62
CA THR A 554 38.16 -3.35 5.54
C THR A 554 39.50 -2.61 5.53
N ARG A 555 39.58 -1.43 4.87
CA ARG A 555 40.81 -0.61 4.83
C ARG A 555 41.12 0.09 6.15
N CYS A 556 40.11 0.53 6.90
CA CYS A 556 40.28 1.26 8.17
C CYS A 556 40.35 0.35 9.40
N LEU A 557 40.00 -0.94 9.27
CA LEU A 557 40.05 -1.91 10.38
C LEU A 557 41.46 -2.04 11.01
N PRO A 558 42.57 -2.04 10.25
CA PRO A 558 43.92 -2.06 10.82
C PRO A 558 44.26 -0.81 11.65
N CYS A 559 43.66 0.35 11.35
CA CYS A 559 43.92 1.62 12.06
C CYS A 559 43.41 1.63 13.51
N VAL A 560 42.56 0.67 13.88
CA VAL A 560 41.93 0.57 15.21
C VAL A 560 42.28 -0.76 15.91
N ASP A 561 43.47 -1.29 15.64
CA ASP A 561 44.00 -2.54 16.20
C ASP A 561 43.09 -3.75 15.91
N ASN A 562 42.44 -3.77 14.74
CA ASN A 562 41.46 -4.79 14.34
C ASN A 562 40.27 -4.96 15.30
N ASN A 563 39.98 -3.95 16.12
CA ASN A 563 38.84 -3.97 17.03
C ASN A 563 37.60 -3.33 16.37
N VAL A 564 36.63 -4.17 15.99
CA VAL A 564 35.37 -3.76 15.36
C VAL A 564 34.57 -2.79 16.24
N TRP A 565 34.61 -2.95 17.56
CA TRP A 565 33.91 -2.06 18.50
C TRP A 565 34.55 -0.68 18.57
N ARG A 566 35.88 -0.64 18.51
CA ARG A 566 36.63 0.61 18.43
C ARG A 566 36.31 1.31 17.11
N LEU A 567 36.29 0.59 15.99
CA LEU A 567 35.87 1.13 14.70
C LEU A 567 34.46 1.74 14.75
N CYS A 568 33.50 1.00 15.32
CA CYS A 568 32.12 1.42 15.45
C CYS A 568 31.99 2.71 16.29
N LEU A 569 32.73 2.81 17.40
CA LEU A 569 32.76 3.99 18.26
C LEU A 569 33.30 5.21 17.52
N TYR A 570 34.49 5.12 16.92
CA TYR A 570 35.10 6.25 16.19
C TYR A 570 34.25 6.67 14.98
N ASN A 571 33.66 5.69 14.28
CA ASN A 571 32.78 5.97 13.15
C ASN A 571 31.52 6.74 13.56
N ASN A 572 30.83 6.31 14.62
CA ASN A 572 29.63 7.00 15.11
C ASN A 572 29.97 8.34 15.77
N PHE A 573 31.13 8.47 16.42
CA PHE A 573 31.61 9.74 16.97
C PHE A 573 31.83 10.77 15.87
N ASN A 574 32.56 10.41 14.80
CA ASN A 574 32.73 11.27 13.63
C ASN A 574 31.39 11.57 12.95
N ALA A 575 30.49 10.59 12.85
CA ALA A 575 29.15 10.80 12.27
C ALA A 575 28.34 11.84 13.05
N CYS A 576 28.41 11.85 14.40
CA CYS A 576 27.74 12.87 15.22
C CYS A 576 28.18 14.29 14.86
N ILE A 577 29.45 14.47 14.48
CA ILE A 577 30.00 15.76 14.05
C ILE A 577 29.57 16.09 12.61
N LEU A 578 29.65 15.10 11.71
CA LEU A 578 29.34 15.27 10.28
C LEU A 578 27.85 15.53 9.98
N PHE A 579 26.93 15.00 10.79
CA PHE A 579 25.50 15.22 10.58
C PHE A 579 25.04 16.65 10.90
N VAL A 580 25.74 17.38 11.76
CA VAL A 580 25.38 18.77 12.15
C VAL A 580 25.36 19.73 10.94
N PRO A 581 26.43 19.86 10.14
CA PRO A 581 26.40 20.71 8.95
C PRO A 581 25.40 20.22 7.89
N LEU A 582 25.17 18.91 7.79
CA LEU A 582 24.16 18.34 6.90
C LEU A 582 22.74 18.74 7.30
N MET A 583 22.38 18.69 8.58
CA MET A 583 21.07 19.15 9.06
C MET A 583 20.82 20.64 8.76
N ILE A 584 21.87 21.47 8.85
CA ILE A 584 21.80 22.89 8.47
C ILE A 584 21.56 23.02 6.96
N LEU A 585 22.34 22.31 6.14
CA LEU A 585 22.24 22.37 4.67
C LEU A 585 20.87 21.92 4.14
N PHE A 586 20.30 20.88 4.73
CA PHE A 586 18.99 20.34 4.36
C PHE A 586 17.81 21.06 5.03
N GLY A 587 18.06 22.06 5.88
CA GLY A 587 17.01 22.88 6.50
C GLY A 587 16.19 22.17 7.58
N GLU A 588 16.67 21.06 8.14
CA GLU A 588 15.91 20.23 9.11
C GLU A 588 15.81 20.87 10.51
N LEU A 589 16.59 21.91 10.81
CA LEU A 589 16.57 22.58 12.12
C LEU A 589 15.24 23.27 12.43
N SER A 590 14.61 23.92 11.43
CA SER A 590 13.36 24.64 11.62
C SER A 590 12.17 23.68 11.92
N PRO A 591 11.97 22.60 11.14
CA PRO A 591 10.97 21.57 11.48
C PRO A 591 11.17 20.93 12.86
N VAL A 592 12.42 20.71 13.29
CA VAL A 592 12.72 20.09 14.60
C VAL A 592 12.37 21.03 15.75
N LEU A 593 12.75 22.31 15.67
CA LEU A 593 12.51 23.28 16.74
C LEU A 593 11.01 23.61 16.91
N ASN A 594 10.26 23.59 15.82
CA ASN A 594 8.82 23.89 15.81
C ASN A 594 7.94 22.64 16.01
N TYR A 595 8.54 21.48 16.29
CA TYR A 595 7.80 20.23 16.42
C TYR A 595 7.05 20.15 17.75
N SER A 596 5.72 20.15 17.68
CA SER A 596 4.83 20.20 18.86
C SER A 596 4.97 19.01 19.82
N LYS A 597 5.41 17.84 19.33
CA LYS A 597 5.59 16.63 20.14
C LYS A 597 7.04 16.42 20.59
N LEU A 598 7.91 17.42 20.46
CA LEU A 598 9.31 17.32 20.89
C LEU A 598 9.43 16.98 22.38
N PHE A 599 8.47 17.37 23.22
CA PHE A 599 8.48 17.09 24.66
C PHE A 599 7.73 15.80 25.05
N ASN A 600 7.21 15.04 24.08
CA ASN A 600 6.44 13.82 24.37
C ASN A 600 7.35 12.63 24.69
N LEU A 601 7.06 11.95 25.80
CA LEU A 601 7.79 10.76 26.24
C LEU A 601 7.75 9.60 25.21
N PRO A 602 6.61 9.28 24.56
CA PRO A 602 6.56 8.20 23.56
C PRO A 602 7.47 8.44 22.35
N PHE A 603 7.65 9.70 21.95
CA PHE A 603 8.54 10.07 20.85
C PHE A 603 10.00 9.75 21.19
N TRP A 604 10.48 10.22 22.34
CA TRP A 604 11.84 9.93 22.80
C TRP A 604 12.07 8.45 23.06
N PHE A 605 11.07 7.74 23.59
CA PHE A 605 11.15 6.28 23.74
C PHE A 605 11.39 5.59 22.39
N ALA A 606 10.61 5.94 21.36
CA ALA A 606 10.79 5.37 20.01
C ALA A 606 12.15 5.73 19.40
N MET A 607 12.62 6.97 19.59
CA MET A 607 13.93 7.45 19.14
C MET A 607 15.09 6.70 19.81
N THR A 608 15.04 6.54 21.13
CA THR A 608 16.07 5.81 21.89
C THR A 608 16.03 4.32 21.57
N MET A 609 14.84 3.73 21.43
CA MET A 609 14.68 2.34 21.01
C MET A 609 15.32 2.07 19.65
N ALA A 610 15.13 2.97 18.67
CA ALA A 610 15.77 2.86 17.37
C ALA A 610 17.30 2.92 17.47
N GLY A 611 17.85 3.80 18.32
CA GLY A 611 19.29 3.84 18.60
C GLY A 611 19.84 2.56 19.22
N VAL A 612 19.12 1.98 20.20
CA VAL A 612 19.49 0.71 20.85
C VAL A 612 19.45 -0.46 19.87
N LEU A 613 18.42 -0.55 19.02
CA LEU A 613 18.32 -1.57 17.98
C LEU A 613 19.42 -1.41 16.92
N GLY A 614 19.75 -0.17 16.55
CA GLY A 614 20.87 0.14 15.66
C GLY A 614 22.22 -0.36 16.20
N PHE A 615 22.51 -0.11 17.47
CA PHE A 615 23.70 -0.65 18.14
C PHE A 615 23.69 -2.18 18.23
N SER A 616 22.53 -2.76 18.61
CA SER A 616 22.34 -4.20 18.77
C SER A 616 22.54 -4.96 17.45
N MET A 617 22.24 -4.34 16.31
CA MET A 617 22.44 -4.94 14.98
C MET A 617 23.90 -5.38 14.77
N GLY A 618 24.87 -4.55 15.18
CA GLY A 618 26.29 -4.89 15.08
C GLY A 618 26.67 -6.11 15.94
N TYR A 619 26.13 -6.21 17.15
CA TYR A 619 26.35 -7.35 18.04
C TYR A 619 25.77 -8.64 17.46
N VAL A 620 24.50 -8.61 17.08
CA VAL A 620 23.76 -9.80 16.64
C VAL A 620 24.27 -10.31 15.28
N SER A 621 24.64 -9.41 14.36
CA SER A 621 25.30 -9.78 13.11
C SER A 621 26.64 -10.48 13.36
N GLY A 622 27.48 -9.92 14.24
CA GLY A 622 28.74 -10.54 14.63
C GLY A 622 28.56 -11.90 15.32
N TYR A 623 27.57 -12.02 16.20
CA TYR A 623 27.22 -13.26 16.89
C TYR A 623 26.77 -14.36 15.90
N GLN A 624 25.92 -14.00 14.94
CA GLN A 624 25.50 -14.92 13.88
C GLN A 624 26.70 -15.38 13.05
N ILE A 625 27.59 -14.48 12.64
CA ILE A 625 28.79 -14.82 11.86
C ILE A 625 29.71 -15.76 12.64
N GLN A 626 29.90 -15.53 13.95
CA GLN A 626 30.72 -16.38 14.82
C GLN A 626 30.18 -17.81 14.96
N LEU A 627 28.86 -17.98 15.05
CA LEU A 627 28.23 -19.30 15.19
C LEU A 627 28.04 -20.02 13.84
N THR A 628 28.06 -19.29 12.74
CA THR A 628 27.81 -19.83 11.40
C THR A 628 29.00 -19.58 10.49
N SER A 629 28.86 -18.68 9.52
CA SER A 629 29.92 -18.18 8.67
C SER A 629 29.51 -16.85 8.05
N PRO A 630 30.44 -16.03 7.56
CA PRO A 630 30.13 -14.82 6.81
C PRO A 630 29.21 -15.09 5.60
N LEU A 631 29.36 -16.25 4.98
CA LEU A 631 28.51 -16.69 3.87
C LEU A 631 27.07 -16.97 4.34
N THR A 632 26.91 -17.72 5.43
CA THR A 632 25.60 -18.04 6.00
C THR A 632 24.88 -16.77 6.44
N HIS A 633 25.60 -15.80 7.01
CA HIS A 633 25.07 -14.47 7.32
C HIS A 633 24.56 -13.75 6.06
N ASN A 634 25.32 -13.77 4.96
CA ASN A 634 24.88 -13.13 3.71
C ASN A 634 23.63 -13.79 3.12
N VAL A 635 23.58 -15.13 3.07
CA VAL A 635 22.38 -15.87 2.60
C VAL A 635 21.18 -15.59 3.52
N SER A 636 21.40 -15.60 4.83
CA SER A 636 20.39 -15.22 5.83
C SER A 636 19.91 -13.79 5.62
N GLY A 637 20.80 -12.85 5.29
CA GLY A 637 20.44 -11.47 4.97
C GLY A 637 19.53 -11.34 3.75
N THR A 638 19.76 -12.14 2.70
CA THR A 638 18.88 -12.20 1.52
C THR A 638 17.52 -12.80 1.86
N ALA A 639 17.48 -13.88 2.63
CA ALA A 639 16.22 -14.50 3.05
C ALA A 639 15.41 -13.60 4.00
N LYS A 640 16.08 -12.92 4.94
CA LYS A 640 15.48 -11.87 5.77
C LYS A 640 14.87 -10.77 4.92
N SER A 641 15.58 -10.38 3.86
CA SER A 641 15.14 -9.32 2.95
C SER A 641 13.84 -9.71 2.22
N TYR A 642 13.71 -10.96 1.81
CA TYR A 642 12.47 -11.50 1.24
C TYR A 642 11.30 -11.42 2.22
N VAL A 643 11.50 -11.91 3.45
CA VAL A 643 10.44 -11.90 4.48
C VAL A 643 10.07 -10.46 4.87
N GLN A 644 11.03 -9.56 4.93
CA GLN A 644 10.76 -8.14 5.17
C GLN A 644 9.91 -7.52 4.06
N THR A 645 10.16 -7.82 2.79
CA THR A 645 9.33 -7.35 1.67
C THR A 645 7.91 -7.91 1.77
N LEU A 646 7.76 -9.21 2.06
CA LEU A 646 6.44 -9.82 2.24
C LEU A 646 5.66 -9.17 3.39
N LEU A 647 6.31 -8.99 4.54
CA LEU A 647 5.72 -8.30 5.69
C LEU A 647 5.35 -6.86 5.35
N ALA A 648 6.16 -6.14 4.58
CA ALA A 648 5.86 -4.77 4.18
C ALA A 648 4.60 -4.71 3.31
N VAL A 649 4.47 -5.61 2.33
CA VAL A 649 3.27 -5.68 1.47
C VAL A 649 2.02 -6.01 2.30
N ILE A 650 2.14 -6.91 3.28
CA ILE A 650 1.03 -7.28 4.17
C ILE A 650 0.66 -6.14 5.12
N ILE A 651 1.63 -5.56 5.82
CA ILE A 651 1.42 -4.53 6.85
C ILE A 651 0.89 -3.23 6.25
N TYR A 652 1.43 -2.83 5.08
CA TYR A 652 0.98 -1.63 4.37
C TYR A 652 -0.17 -1.90 3.40
N THR A 653 -0.70 -3.13 3.37
CA THR A 653 -1.83 -3.54 2.51
C THR A 653 -1.66 -3.15 1.05
N GLU A 654 -0.43 -3.26 0.54
CA GLU A 654 -0.10 -2.85 -0.83
C GLU A 654 -0.52 -3.93 -1.84
N THR A 655 -1.21 -3.56 -2.92
CA THR A 655 -1.49 -4.48 -4.02
C THR A 655 -0.40 -4.36 -5.09
N LYS A 656 0.34 -5.44 -5.35
CA LYS A 656 1.42 -5.48 -6.35
C LYS A 656 1.11 -6.42 -7.50
N THR A 657 1.57 -6.08 -8.70
CA THR A 657 1.36 -6.89 -9.92
C THR A 657 2.18 -8.18 -9.89
N SER A 658 1.79 -9.18 -10.69
CA SER A 658 2.57 -10.42 -10.82
C SER A 658 3.97 -10.18 -11.40
N LEU A 659 4.12 -9.22 -12.32
CA LEU A 659 5.42 -8.81 -12.87
C LEU A 659 6.30 -8.14 -11.80
N TRP A 660 5.70 -7.39 -10.87
CA TRP A 660 6.44 -6.82 -9.74
C TRP A 660 6.99 -7.91 -8.80
N TRP A 661 6.22 -8.98 -8.57
CA TRP A 661 6.71 -10.15 -7.83
C TRP A 661 7.82 -10.88 -8.60
N LEU A 662 7.70 -11.00 -9.92
CA LEU A 662 8.75 -11.57 -10.77
C LEU A 662 10.06 -10.74 -10.69
N SER A 663 9.96 -9.42 -10.66
CA SER A 663 11.10 -8.51 -10.41
C SER A 663 11.80 -8.84 -9.09
N ASN A 664 11.04 -9.00 -8.00
CA ASN A 664 11.59 -9.37 -6.69
C ASN A 664 12.26 -10.75 -6.72
N VAL A 665 11.70 -11.72 -7.44
CA VAL A 665 12.31 -13.04 -7.63
C VAL A 665 13.64 -12.93 -8.37
N PHE A 666 13.72 -12.13 -9.43
CA PHE A 666 14.97 -11.90 -10.17
C PHE A 666 16.04 -11.22 -9.31
N VAL A 667 15.64 -10.21 -8.55
CA VAL A 667 16.53 -9.47 -7.64
C VAL A 667 17.08 -10.36 -6.51
N LEU A 668 16.19 -11.05 -5.80
CA LEU A 668 16.56 -11.87 -4.65
C LEU A 668 17.22 -13.18 -5.07
N GLY A 669 16.70 -13.82 -6.11
CA GLY A 669 17.30 -14.99 -6.75
C GLY A 669 18.69 -14.67 -7.28
N GLY A 670 18.86 -13.55 -7.99
CA GLY A 670 20.17 -13.08 -8.48
C GLY A 670 21.15 -12.82 -7.34
N SER A 671 20.71 -12.20 -6.24
CA SER A 671 21.53 -11.94 -5.06
C SER A 671 21.94 -13.24 -4.33
N GLY A 672 21.01 -14.19 -4.19
CA GLY A 672 21.27 -15.50 -3.60
C GLY A 672 22.21 -16.36 -4.45
N LEU A 673 22.01 -16.38 -5.77
CA LEU A 673 22.90 -17.05 -6.72
C LEU A 673 24.30 -16.44 -6.70
N PHE A 674 24.41 -15.11 -6.65
CA PHE A 674 25.69 -14.42 -6.52
C PHE A 674 26.44 -14.85 -5.26
N ALA A 675 25.75 -14.90 -4.10
CA ALA A 675 26.34 -15.37 -2.85
C ALA A 675 26.82 -16.83 -2.95
N HIS A 676 26.03 -17.70 -3.59
CA HIS A 676 26.41 -19.09 -3.83
C HIS A 676 27.63 -19.23 -4.77
N VAL A 677 27.69 -18.45 -5.85
CA VAL A 677 28.81 -18.45 -6.79
C VAL A 677 30.09 -18.00 -6.09
N ARG A 678 30.04 -16.88 -5.35
CA ARG A 678 31.19 -16.39 -4.57
C ARG A 678 31.66 -17.39 -3.51
N ALA A 679 30.74 -18.09 -2.86
CA ALA A 679 31.08 -19.17 -1.94
C ALA A 679 31.87 -20.30 -2.59
N LYS A 680 31.43 -20.73 -3.79
CA LYS A 680 32.08 -21.80 -4.53
C LYS A 680 33.47 -21.38 -5.02
N GLU A 681 33.63 -20.11 -5.40
CA GLU A 681 34.92 -19.53 -5.78
C GLU A 681 35.89 -19.46 -4.61
N MET A 682 35.43 -19.00 -3.44
CA MET A 682 36.25 -19.00 -2.21
C MET A 682 36.72 -20.41 -1.85
N LYS A 683 35.83 -21.41 -1.90
CA LYS A 683 36.21 -22.82 -1.66
C LYS A 683 37.20 -23.36 -2.69
N ARG A 684 37.03 -23.02 -3.97
CA ARG A 684 37.94 -23.46 -5.02
C ARG A 684 39.33 -22.87 -4.81
N ASN A 685 39.43 -21.57 -4.54
CA ASN A 685 40.72 -20.90 -4.29
C ASN A 685 41.45 -21.50 -3.07
N HIS A 686 40.72 -21.75 -1.98
CA HIS A 686 41.30 -22.37 -0.78
C HIS A 686 41.83 -23.79 -1.02
N ASN A 687 41.15 -24.58 -1.87
CA ASN A 687 41.63 -25.91 -2.25
C ASN A 687 42.85 -25.85 -3.18
N THR A 688 42.95 -24.85 -4.06
CA THR A 688 44.12 -24.66 -4.92
C THR A 688 45.35 -24.26 -4.10
N ASP A 689 45.18 -23.35 -3.13
CA ASP A 689 46.26 -22.89 -2.24
C ASP A 689 46.79 -24.04 -1.36
N ASN A 690 45.89 -24.86 -0.80
CA ASN A 690 46.27 -26.05 -0.02
C ASN A 690 46.99 -27.11 -0.87
N ASN A 691 46.58 -27.33 -2.12
CA ASN A 691 47.25 -28.28 -3.01
C ASN A 691 48.65 -27.81 -3.43
N SER A 692 48.86 -26.49 -3.59
CA SER A 692 50.17 -25.90 -3.91
C SER A 692 51.17 -25.88 -2.75
N THR A 693 50.70 -25.93 -1.49
CA THR A 693 51.58 -26.01 -0.30
C THR A 693 52.01 -27.43 0.02
N THR A 694 51.26 -28.46 -0.40
CA THR A 694 51.66 -29.87 -0.31
C THR A 694 52.64 -30.35 -1.39
N SER A 695 52.97 -29.51 -2.38
CA SER A 695 53.87 -29.88 -3.49
C SER A 695 55.29 -29.30 -3.41
N LEU A 696 55.74 -28.86 -2.23
CA LEU A 696 57.17 -28.58 -2.00
C LEU A 696 57.89 -29.91 -1.69
N PRO A 697 58.81 -30.38 -2.54
CA PRO A 697 59.58 -31.58 -2.25
C PRO A 697 60.52 -31.31 -1.06
N LYS A 698 60.58 -32.27 -0.13
CA LYS A 698 61.71 -32.41 0.80
C LYS A 698 62.94 -32.90 0.05
#